data_AF-Q161Y9-F1
#
_entry.id   AF-Q161Y9-F1
#
_cell.length_a   1.000
_cell.length_b   1.000
_cell.length_c   1.000
_cell.angle_alpha   90.00
_cell.angle_beta   90.00
_cell.angle_gamma   90.00
#
_symmetry.space_group_name_H-M   'P 1'
#
loop_
_entity.id
_entity.type
_entity.pdbx_description
1 polymer ?
#
loop_
_entity_poly.entity_id
_entity_poly.type
_entity_poly.pdbx_seq_one_letter_code
_entity_poly.pdbx_strand_id
1 'polypeptide(L)'
;MTQLNVFTLTPQAAAQALQDNGLDALGLTMARLSNVWGSANPAFDANTLRLTPSGNALAPFRGTLEYLDQGHEFRDVTGAGIAGPVAAFRLHPQAVERLSRLMARYAVAPAPHHRPVPETLVFTGAVPTPDRSPQTYEPGESLGRTEPMSFHDARGLIIDPISIAALFDDLITTFPALDFSNGAGTGGPGGVGTIATGLGAGTGVLVQVVDLHGSPFVGHLGDVGIEKQAADTTSTGVPNASGLMTLAAAETVAATGANAASRMRLGWATGGTMGAGPLTQPALPGGISLPRQFLRAYAVDLDWHLRGNRTTSAVAGVPGEDGDMPSDLKPQVRSEVVIDYVVDGPDLMARADAVLARVEGAPGDPLMFVVAPIIEDEVPTPAAPGAAARWPAFPTPAGAGMFGPNPAPIVGATATWSADEDVIVQIPADAVPDGSAVRLYSQQFVSIPAIGETPSFKRGDGGAAIAVATQPTLIRVHNPLGLGAGDPKPDPATLVFDLVVTPRGQNRRLFAARTLLIAPGPAALPPDVFAPALDRMGGLSDNLKSVAPVPIFGTDDGPDDGAAGTPVDAARALASETVPRTGPRLPTMGRLEGIVVSGIGSANVSAGLDWDGVLSAAPWSRDTMSASHAQGNPGNPPGPDTHSSAVRVEGALGYDLARHAVRRVQPFIPLPGGPPVGQAPGWLAMSGGDNMNPPVRAGAAPAGATSSGVLLHSIAAVAETPELSLLPDGNPLNSATPLDLQTVINDVAAALGLPAPTVDVTNGNRLLNELRREYELSVHGARDALWSLARAFHEAQELVYVETAGLARTVHTGAGSGAVTVDLIQILADRLAVQPRLKVILCTPRETDFVDPPFVRAAIQLRNEALLALQSVAADRVVAFHPGAFPGRAARLQGTTVVVDDVYSLTGATHLRRRGVSFDGSAAVASVDHAIAQGYSAKVRNQRIQSMAARLGISPRDASGLPSSDFIRLQRPAAAFSLVRDLVEQGGLGRLEPNWDGPTDAAVIAQTAEVADPDGSDGANLSLFLAALLA
;
A
#
# COMPACT_ATOMS: atom_id res chain seq x y z
N MET A 1 26.21 18.83 43.51
CA MET A 1 25.52 17.67 42.88
C MET A 1 24.53 17.12 43.88
N THR A 2 23.25 17.46 43.74
CA THR A 2 22.16 16.86 44.51
C THR A 2 22.02 15.41 44.07
N GLN A 3 21.98 14.51 45.05
CA GLN A 3 21.90 13.07 44.86
C GLN A 3 20.59 12.74 44.13
N LEU A 4 20.69 12.26 42.89
CA LEU A 4 19.55 11.78 42.13
C LEU A 4 19.08 10.47 42.80
N ASN A 5 18.01 10.55 43.58
CA ASN A 5 17.36 9.35 44.12
C ASN A 5 16.68 8.60 42.98
N VAL A 6 17.35 7.57 42.48
CA VAL A 6 16.76 6.61 41.54
C VAL A 6 15.90 5.67 42.35
N PHE A 7 14.57 5.87 42.33
CA PHE A 7 13.63 4.93 42.92
C PHE A 7 13.54 3.68 42.03
N THR A 8 13.94 2.53 42.56
CA THR A 8 13.65 1.25 41.93
C THR A 8 12.19 0.89 42.22
N LEU A 9 11.33 0.98 41.21
CA LEU A 9 9.91 0.67 41.33
C LEU A 9 9.73 -0.85 41.47
N THR A 10 9.55 -1.34 42.70
CA THR A 10 9.25 -2.76 42.93
C THR A 10 7.75 -3.02 42.77
N PRO A 11 7.31 -4.24 42.40
CA PRO A 11 5.88 -4.58 42.34
C PRO A 11 5.15 -4.30 43.67
N GLN A 12 5.83 -4.47 44.80
CA GLN A 12 5.28 -4.19 46.13
C GLN A 12 5.15 -2.70 46.40
N ALA A 13 6.11 -1.87 45.99
CA ALA A 13 6.01 -0.42 46.06
C ALA A 13 4.90 0.12 45.13
N ALA A 14 4.74 -0.47 43.94
CA ALA A 14 3.65 -0.12 43.03
C ALA A 14 2.27 -0.50 43.60
N ALA A 15 2.15 -1.68 44.21
CA ALA A 15 0.92 -2.12 44.88
C ALA A 15 0.57 -1.22 46.07
N GLN A 16 1.56 -0.86 46.90
CA GLN A 16 1.36 0.05 48.02
C GLN A 16 0.95 1.44 47.54
N ALA A 17 1.60 1.98 46.49
CA ALA A 17 1.23 3.28 45.93
C ALA A 17 -0.20 3.29 45.41
N LEU A 18 -0.66 2.21 44.75
CA LEU A 18 -2.05 2.04 44.31
C LEU A 18 -3.04 1.91 45.48
N GLN A 19 -2.64 1.32 46.60
CA GLN A 19 -3.48 1.26 47.80
C GLN A 19 -3.61 2.63 48.47
N ASP A 20 -2.49 3.35 48.61
CA ASP A 20 -2.43 4.61 49.34
C ASP A 20 -3.01 5.78 48.54
N ASN A 21 -2.78 5.81 47.23
CA ASN A 21 -3.14 6.94 46.36
C ASN A 21 -4.17 6.57 45.28
N GLY A 22 -4.70 5.34 45.29
CA GLY A 22 -5.66 4.90 44.29
C GLY A 22 -5.16 5.07 42.86
N LEU A 23 -6.01 5.62 42.00
CA LEU A 23 -5.67 5.91 40.60
C LEU A 23 -4.63 7.02 40.43
N ASP A 24 -4.45 7.89 41.43
CA ASP A 24 -3.47 8.97 41.35
C ASP A 24 -2.02 8.44 41.36
N ALA A 25 -1.81 7.22 41.87
CA ALA A 25 -0.53 6.49 41.77
C ALA A 25 -0.06 6.25 40.33
N LEU A 26 -0.98 6.23 39.36
CA LEU A 26 -0.70 6.00 37.95
C LEU A 26 -0.34 7.30 37.19
N GLY A 27 -0.35 8.44 37.87
CA GLY A 27 0.08 9.74 37.34
C GLY A 27 -0.67 10.15 36.07
N LEU A 28 0.07 10.66 35.08
CA LEU A 28 -0.46 11.09 33.77
C LEU A 28 -1.13 9.95 32.99
N THR A 29 -0.81 8.69 33.28
CA THR A 29 -1.31 7.56 32.47
C THR A 29 -2.79 7.26 32.73
N MET A 30 -3.39 7.78 33.80
CA MET A 30 -4.79 7.56 34.16
C MET A 30 -5.64 8.81 33.93
N ALA A 31 -6.83 8.62 33.35
CA ALA A 31 -7.79 9.71 33.19
C ALA A 31 -8.42 10.06 34.55
N ARG A 32 -8.12 11.26 35.06
CA ARG A 32 -8.84 11.91 36.17
C ARG A 32 -9.54 13.13 35.57
N LEU A 33 -10.80 13.34 35.95
CA LEU A 33 -11.69 14.33 35.33
C LEU A 33 -12.13 15.38 36.35
N SER A 34 -12.29 16.62 35.88
CA SER A 34 -12.81 17.72 36.68
C SER A 34 -14.33 17.84 36.54
N ASN A 35 -15.01 18.15 37.64
CA ASN A 35 -16.44 18.48 37.66
C ASN A 35 -16.73 19.94 37.23
N VAL A 36 -15.69 20.78 37.05
CA VAL A 36 -15.81 22.20 36.67
C VAL A 36 -14.74 22.58 35.63
N TRP A 37 -15.11 23.34 34.60
CA TRP A 37 -14.22 23.79 33.51
C TRP A 37 -13.95 25.30 33.52
N GLY A 38 -14.56 26.06 34.44
CA GLY A 38 -14.37 27.50 34.54
C GLY A 38 -14.96 28.06 35.82
N SER A 39 -14.61 29.31 36.16
CA SER A 39 -15.19 30.03 37.30
C SER A 39 -16.63 30.53 37.05
N ALA A 40 -17.08 30.53 35.79
CA ALA A 40 -18.45 30.83 35.38
C ALA A 40 -18.82 30.07 34.11
N ASN A 41 -20.08 30.14 33.70
CA ASN A 41 -20.56 29.45 32.51
C ASN A 41 -19.93 30.06 31.23
N PRO A 42 -19.28 29.26 30.38
CA PRO A 42 -18.76 29.73 29.10
C PRO A 42 -19.89 30.09 28.13
N ALA A 43 -19.58 30.89 27.10
CA ALA A 43 -20.47 31.05 25.94
C ALA A 43 -20.20 29.94 24.92
N PHE A 44 -21.23 29.43 24.24
CA PHE A 44 -21.10 28.38 23.22
C PHE A 44 -21.48 28.92 21.84
N ASP A 45 -20.64 28.69 20.85
CA ASP A 45 -20.93 28.93 19.44
C ASP A 45 -21.16 27.60 18.71
N ALA A 46 -22.42 27.35 18.34
CA ALA A 46 -22.84 26.13 17.67
C ALA A 46 -22.37 26.04 16.21
N ASN A 47 -22.00 27.15 15.57
CA ASN A 47 -21.51 27.14 14.19
C ASN A 47 -20.03 26.76 14.12
N THR A 48 -19.25 27.06 15.16
CA THR A 48 -17.81 26.76 15.20
C THR A 48 -17.44 25.65 16.18
N LEU A 49 -18.41 25.15 16.96
CA LEU A 49 -18.25 24.15 18.02
C LEU A 49 -17.20 24.56 19.06
N ARG A 50 -17.19 25.84 19.45
CA ARG A 50 -16.23 26.42 20.41
C ARG A 50 -16.93 26.94 21.66
N LEU A 51 -16.24 26.80 22.79
CA LEU A 51 -16.58 27.47 24.04
C LEU A 51 -15.68 28.69 24.24
N THR A 52 -16.25 29.81 24.66
CA THR A 52 -15.47 30.97 25.11
C THR A 52 -15.58 31.06 26.63
N PRO A 53 -14.47 30.87 27.38
CA PRO A 53 -14.48 30.99 28.83
C PRO A 53 -14.99 32.36 29.33
N SER A 54 -15.89 32.34 30.31
CA SER A 54 -16.32 33.53 31.05
C SER A 54 -15.47 33.63 32.34
N GLY A 55 -14.21 34.02 32.20
CA GLY A 55 -13.19 33.91 33.26
C GLY A 55 -12.09 32.90 32.89
N ASN A 56 -11.32 32.41 33.86
CA ASN A 56 -10.24 31.46 33.58
C ASN A 56 -10.80 30.07 33.27
N ALA A 57 -10.30 29.46 32.20
CA ALA A 57 -10.50 28.05 31.90
C ALA A 57 -9.76 27.19 32.95
N LEU A 58 -10.43 26.14 33.41
CA LEU A 58 -9.87 25.12 34.29
C LEU A 58 -9.61 23.83 33.49
N ALA A 59 -8.59 23.07 33.91
CA ALA A 59 -8.22 21.83 33.26
C ALA A 59 -9.35 20.80 33.36
N PRO A 60 -9.93 20.32 32.23
CA PRO A 60 -11.03 19.35 32.28
C PRO A 60 -10.57 17.95 32.70
N PHE A 61 -9.28 17.66 32.55
CA PHE A 61 -8.63 16.40 32.86
C PHE A 61 -7.16 16.63 33.23
N ARG A 62 -6.48 15.60 33.75
CA ARG A 62 -5.02 15.64 33.97
C ARG A 62 -4.31 15.54 32.62
N GLY A 63 -3.41 16.47 32.32
CA GLY A 63 -2.77 16.53 31.00
C GLY A 63 -1.55 17.44 30.94
N THR A 64 -0.99 17.56 29.75
CA THR A 64 0.16 18.44 29.45
C THR A 64 -0.29 19.58 28.56
N LEU A 65 -0.01 20.82 28.96
CA LEU A 65 -0.21 22.02 28.16
C LEU A 65 1.06 22.33 27.37
N GLU A 66 0.90 22.46 26.06
CA GLU A 66 1.96 22.80 25.12
C GLU A 66 1.55 24.00 24.28
N TYR A 67 2.53 24.81 23.87
CA TYR A 67 2.31 25.98 23.04
C TYR A 67 2.89 25.74 21.66
N LEU A 68 2.06 25.93 20.65
CA LEU A 68 2.42 25.71 19.26
C LEU A 68 2.30 27.04 18.53
N ASP A 69 3.32 27.36 17.73
CA ASP A 69 3.30 28.56 16.90
C ASP A 69 2.22 28.46 15.80
N GLN A 70 1.79 27.23 15.45
CA GLN A 70 0.72 26.95 14.49
C GLN A 70 -0.16 25.78 14.96
N GLY A 71 -1.48 25.90 14.76
CA GLY A 71 -2.48 24.90 15.15
C GLY A 71 -2.87 23.88 14.08
N HIS A 72 -2.11 23.76 12.97
CA HIS A 72 -2.53 22.99 11.79
C HIS A 72 -2.77 21.50 12.02
N GLU A 73 -2.25 20.92 13.10
CA GLU A 73 -2.57 19.55 13.48
C GLU A 73 -4.03 19.37 13.92
N PHE A 74 -4.70 20.44 14.30
CA PHE A 74 -6.12 20.48 14.66
C PHE A 74 -6.94 21.10 13.54
N ARG A 75 -8.15 20.59 13.36
CA ARG A 75 -9.05 21.06 12.30
C ARG A 75 -10.31 21.66 12.91
N ASP A 76 -10.76 22.76 12.34
CA ASP A 76 -12.05 23.35 12.69
C ASP A 76 -13.22 22.58 12.05
N VAL A 77 -14.43 23.10 12.24
CA VAL A 77 -15.67 22.47 11.75
C VAL A 77 -15.77 22.38 10.22
N THR A 78 -15.00 23.21 9.50
CA THR A 78 -14.92 23.18 8.03
C THR A 78 -13.90 22.16 7.52
N GLY A 79 -13.21 21.46 8.43
CA GLY A 79 -12.12 20.54 8.10
C GLY A 79 -10.80 21.24 7.80
N ALA A 80 -10.75 22.57 7.79
CA ALA A 80 -9.52 23.34 7.61
C ALA A 80 -8.64 23.28 8.87
N GLY A 81 -7.32 23.27 8.69
CA GLY A 81 -6.36 23.34 9.80
C GLY A 81 -6.45 24.68 10.52
N ILE A 82 -6.39 24.69 11.86
CA ILE A 82 -6.42 25.92 12.65
C ILE A 82 -5.13 26.71 12.39
N ALA A 83 -5.26 27.90 11.80
CA ALA A 83 -4.12 28.78 11.54
C ALA A 83 -3.75 29.62 12.77
N GLY A 84 -2.45 29.92 12.90
CA GLY A 84 -1.92 30.75 13.97
C GLY A 84 -1.65 29.99 15.28
N PRO A 85 -1.17 30.71 16.30
CA PRO A 85 -0.72 30.10 17.54
C PRO A 85 -1.87 29.49 18.35
N VAL A 86 -1.58 28.36 18.98
CA VAL A 86 -2.52 27.64 19.84
C VAL A 86 -1.84 27.14 21.12
N ALA A 87 -2.66 26.97 22.17
CA ALA A 87 -2.29 26.13 23.31
C ALA A 87 -3.02 24.80 23.19
N ALA A 88 -2.28 23.69 23.18
CA ALA A 88 -2.80 22.34 23.12
C ALA A 88 -2.67 21.68 24.50
N PHE A 89 -3.78 21.37 25.14
CA PHE A 89 -3.83 20.66 26.40
C PHE A 89 -4.21 19.19 26.15
N ARG A 90 -3.22 18.29 26.29
CA ARG A 90 -3.28 16.91 25.81
C ARG A 90 -3.41 15.90 26.94
N LEU A 91 -4.26 14.90 26.74
CA LEU A 91 -4.21 13.67 27.52
C LEU A 91 -2.97 12.86 27.17
N HIS A 92 -2.43 12.14 28.15
CA HIS A 92 -1.41 11.14 27.88
C HIS A 92 -2.01 10.00 27.04
N PRO A 93 -1.28 9.41 26.05
CA PRO A 93 -1.83 8.37 25.17
C PRO A 93 -2.45 7.17 25.91
N GLN A 94 -1.84 6.72 27.01
CA GLN A 94 -2.42 5.66 27.85
C GLN A 94 -3.72 6.06 28.55
N ALA A 95 -3.88 7.35 28.91
CA ALA A 95 -5.12 7.85 29.50
C ALA A 95 -6.24 7.90 28.45
N VAL A 96 -5.92 8.26 27.20
CA VAL A 96 -6.85 8.19 26.06
C VAL A 96 -7.35 6.76 25.83
N GLU A 97 -6.45 5.77 25.82
CA GLU A 97 -6.83 4.35 25.67
C GLU A 97 -7.73 3.86 26.81
N ARG A 98 -7.46 4.27 28.06
CA ARG A 98 -8.30 3.94 29.22
C ARG A 98 -9.66 4.63 29.15
N LEU A 99 -9.70 5.91 28.78
CA LEU A 99 -10.95 6.66 28.58
C LEU A 99 -11.80 6.03 27.47
N SER A 100 -11.18 5.66 26.35
CA SER A 100 -11.82 4.92 25.26
C SER A 100 -12.48 3.62 25.74
N ARG A 101 -11.78 2.83 26.56
CA ARG A 101 -12.34 1.61 27.18
C ARG A 101 -13.52 1.91 28.11
N LEU A 102 -13.47 3.00 28.88
CA LEU A 102 -14.57 3.41 29.75
C LEU A 102 -15.80 3.85 28.93
N MET A 103 -15.57 4.52 27.80
CA MET A 103 -16.62 4.92 26.87
C MET A 103 -17.34 3.74 26.18
N ALA A 104 -16.83 2.51 26.30
CA ALA A 104 -17.58 1.30 25.95
C ALA A 104 -18.91 1.18 26.73
N ARG A 105 -19.06 1.90 27.85
CA ARG A 105 -20.33 2.11 28.55
C ARG A 105 -21.45 2.62 27.64
N TYR A 106 -21.14 3.37 26.58
CA TYR A 106 -22.13 3.92 25.64
C TYR A 106 -22.40 3.01 24.43
N ALA A 107 -21.88 1.79 24.44
CA ALA A 107 -22.06 0.80 23.40
C ALA A 107 -23.24 -0.13 23.72
N VAL A 108 -24.05 -0.48 22.72
CA VAL A 108 -25.06 -1.53 22.82
C VAL A 108 -24.55 -2.73 22.04
N ALA A 109 -24.17 -3.79 22.76
CA ALA A 109 -23.60 -4.99 22.14
C ALA A 109 -24.53 -5.56 21.04
N PRO A 110 -23.98 -6.00 19.90
CA PRO A 110 -22.54 -6.16 19.59
C PRO A 110 -21.87 -4.90 19.01
N ALA A 111 -22.57 -3.77 18.85
CA ALA A 111 -22.02 -2.57 18.21
C ALA A 111 -21.08 -1.79 19.16
N PRO A 112 -20.00 -1.16 18.65
CA PRO A 112 -19.13 -0.29 19.46
C PRO A 112 -19.81 1.05 19.81
N HIS A 113 -19.22 1.82 20.74
CA HIS A 113 -19.65 3.20 20.93
C HIS A 113 -19.23 4.05 19.73
N HIS A 114 -20.08 4.97 19.32
CA HIS A 114 -19.78 5.83 18.16
C HIS A 114 -19.41 7.28 18.50
N ARG A 115 -19.33 7.63 19.79
CA ARG A 115 -18.95 8.97 20.25
C ARG A 115 -17.41 9.15 20.19
N PRO A 116 -16.89 10.24 19.59
CA PRO A 116 -15.44 10.50 19.55
C PRO A 116 -14.83 10.66 20.95
N VAL A 117 -13.62 10.14 21.14
CA VAL A 117 -12.86 10.30 22.38
C VAL A 117 -12.10 11.63 22.33
N PRO A 118 -12.27 12.54 23.30
CA PRO A 118 -11.49 13.77 23.36
C PRO A 118 -10.04 13.45 23.75
N GLU A 119 -9.08 13.85 22.93
CA GLU A 119 -7.65 13.68 23.21
C GLU A 119 -6.98 15.01 23.57
N THR A 120 -7.43 16.11 22.97
CA THR A 120 -6.84 17.43 23.16
C THR A 120 -7.92 18.51 23.30
N LEU A 121 -7.71 19.42 24.25
CA LEU A 121 -8.40 20.72 24.32
C LEU A 121 -7.48 21.79 23.72
N VAL A 122 -7.98 22.56 22.76
CA VAL A 122 -7.18 23.54 22.01
C VAL A 122 -7.72 24.93 22.24
N PHE A 123 -6.87 25.85 22.66
CA PHE A 123 -7.16 27.28 22.77
C PHE A 123 -6.66 28.00 21.50
N THR A 124 -7.59 28.56 20.72
CA THR A 124 -7.29 29.20 19.43
C THR A 124 -6.87 30.66 19.60
N GLY A 125 -5.80 31.08 18.92
CA GLY A 125 -5.27 32.44 19.02
C GLY A 125 -4.43 32.68 20.28
N ALA A 126 -4.08 31.59 20.96
CA ALA A 126 -3.47 31.62 22.26
C ALA A 126 -1.95 31.75 22.09
N VAL A 127 -1.44 32.97 22.27
CA VAL A 127 -0.04 33.33 21.95
C VAL A 127 0.95 32.61 22.88
N PRO A 128 2.11 32.14 22.37
CA PRO A 128 3.14 31.54 23.20
C PRO A 128 3.67 32.56 24.22
N THR A 129 3.66 32.20 25.51
CA THR A 129 4.39 32.93 26.55
C THR A 129 5.90 32.77 26.39
N PRO A 130 6.73 33.61 27.04
CA PRO A 130 8.20 33.47 26.97
C PRO A 130 8.70 32.10 27.44
N ASP A 131 7.99 31.48 28.40
CA ASP A 131 8.18 30.08 28.77
C ASP A 131 7.29 29.20 27.88
N ARG A 132 7.95 28.29 27.15
CA ARG A 132 7.34 27.31 26.22
C ARG A 132 7.47 25.87 26.73
N SER A 133 7.96 25.69 27.96
CA SER A 133 8.16 24.37 28.53
C SER A 133 6.81 23.68 28.71
N PRO A 134 6.63 22.43 28.24
CA PRO A 134 5.41 21.69 28.50
C PRO A 134 5.15 21.60 30.02
N GLN A 135 3.94 21.97 30.45
CA GLN A 135 3.56 21.95 31.86
C GLN A 135 2.41 20.98 32.10
N THR A 136 2.50 20.20 33.18
CA THR A 136 1.45 19.27 33.60
C THR A 136 0.47 19.98 34.51
N TYR A 137 -0.82 19.79 34.29
CA TYR A 137 -1.89 20.35 35.12
C TYR A 137 -2.77 19.25 35.70
N GLU A 138 -3.18 19.45 36.95
CA GLU A 138 -4.18 18.61 37.60
C GLU A 138 -5.61 19.02 37.19
N PRO A 139 -6.59 18.10 37.21
CA PRO A 139 -7.97 18.45 36.88
C PRO A 139 -8.50 19.57 37.80
N GLY A 140 -9.19 20.55 37.22
CA GLY A 140 -9.74 21.71 37.94
C GLY A 140 -8.73 22.82 38.22
N GLU A 141 -7.44 22.62 37.92
CA GLU A 141 -6.43 23.67 38.02
C GLU A 141 -6.64 24.75 36.95
N SER A 142 -6.35 26.01 37.29
CA SER A 142 -6.46 27.12 36.34
C SER A 142 -5.40 27.01 35.25
N LEU A 143 -5.84 26.91 34.00
CA LEU A 143 -4.96 26.97 32.82
C LEU A 143 -4.54 28.42 32.51
N GLY A 144 -5.14 29.41 33.18
CA GLY A 144 -4.82 30.84 32.95
C GLY A 144 -5.20 31.33 31.55
N ARG A 145 -6.21 30.70 30.94
CA ARG A 145 -6.67 30.96 29.57
C ARG A 145 -8.08 31.51 29.52
N THR A 146 -8.34 32.36 28.55
CA THR A 146 -9.66 32.98 28.29
C THR A 146 -10.06 32.93 26.81
N GLU A 147 -9.17 32.41 25.96
CA GLU A 147 -9.34 32.28 24.53
C GLU A 147 -10.41 31.21 24.19
N PRO A 148 -11.03 31.28 22.99
CA PRO A 148 -11.95 30.24 22.53
C PRO A 148 -11.29 28.87 22.53
N MET A 149 -11.99 27.88 23.08
CA MET A 149 -11.52 26.52 23.25
C MET A 149 -12.39 25.48 22.53
N SER A 150 -11.76 24.47 21.94
CA SER A 150 -12.42 23.34 21.25
C SER A 150 -11.78 22.01 21.62
N PHE A 151 -12.57 20.93 21.62
CA PHE A 151 -12.06 19.57 21.81
C PHE A 151 -11.75 18.91 20.47
N HIS A 152 -10.71 18.10 20.42
CA HIS A 152 -10.28 17.38 19.22
C HIS A 152 -10.01 15.92 19.54
N ASP A 153 -10.31 15.05 18.57
CA ASP A 153 -10.00 13.62 18.64
C ASP A 153 -8.55 13.32 18.24
N ALA A 154 -8.21 12.04 18.19
CA ALA A 154 -6.89 11.56 17.82
C ALA A 154 -6.46 11.87 16.36
N ARG A 155 -7.42 12.20 15.49
CA ARG A 155 -7.19 12.71 14.14
C ARG A 155 -7.20 14.24 14.11
N GLY A 156 -7.23 14.92 15.26
CA GLY A 156 -7.31 16.38 15.34
C GLY A 156 -8.66 16.97 14.88
N LEU A 157 -9.69 16.14 14.67
CA LEU A 157 -10.98 16.61 14.18
C LEU A 157 -11.83 17.14 15.35
N ILE A 158 -12.48 18.29 15.14
CA ILE A 158 -13.25 18.98 16.19
C ILE A 158 -14.43 18.16 16.71
N ILE A 159 -14.64 18.17 18.02
CA ILE A 159 -15.73 17.50 18.73
C ILE A 159 -16.62 18.57 19.38
N ASP A 160 -17.93 18.37 19.36
CA ASP A 160 -18.87 19.23 20.07
C ASP A 160 -18.58 19.26 21.59
N PRO A 161 -18.18 20.41 22.16
CA PRO A 161 -17.74 20.49 23.56
C PRO A 161 -18.87 20.21 24.56
N ILE A 162 -20.13 20.48 24.19
CA ILE A 162 -21.28 20.21 25.03
C ILE A 162 -21.52 18.70 25.17
N SER A 163 -21.32 17.93 24.11
CA SER A 163 -21.35 16.46 24.18
C SER A 163 -20.24 15.88 25.07
N ILE A 164 -19.05 16.48 25.09
CA ILE A 164 -17.97 16.08 26.01
C ILE A 164 -18.36 16.36 27.46
N ALA A 165 -18.97 17.51 27.74
CA ALA A 165 -19.45 17.83 29.08
C ALA A 165 -20.51 16.81 29.55
N ALA A 166 -21.44 16.41 28.67
CA ALA A 166 -22.43 15.38 28.97
C ALA A 166 -21.80 14.01 29.26
N LEU A 167 -20.76 13.61 28.51
CA LEU A 167 -20.02 12.37 28.76
C LEU A 167 -19.27 12.43 30.09
N PHE A 168 -18.60 13.55 30.40
CA PHE A 168 -17.84 13.69 31.65
C PHE A 168 -18.75 13.72 32.87
N ASP A 169 -19.91 14.37 32.79
CA ASP A 169 -20.92 14.37 33.85
C ASP A 169 -21.41 12.95 34.19
N ASP A 170 -21.73 12.13 33.18
CA ASP A 170 -22.12 10.71 33.39
C ASP A 170 -20.94 9.86 33.90
N LEU A 171 -19.74 10.02 33.35
CA LEU A 171 -18.56 9.22 33.74
C LEU A 171 -18.15 9.49 35.20
N ILE A 172 -18.09 10.76 35.62
CA ILE A 172 -17.74 11.15 37.00
C ILE A 172 -18.80 10.64 37.97
N THR A 173 -20.09 10.79 37.63
CA THR A 173 -21.21 10.33 38.47
C THR A 173 -21.24 8.80 38.60
N THR A 174 -20.92 8.09 37.51
CA THR A 174 -20.95 6.62 37.48
C THR A 174 -19.72 6.00 38.11
N PHE A 175 -18.54 6.58 37.88
CA PHE A 175 -17.26 6.08 38.34
C PHE A 175 -16.60 7.12 39.26
N PRO A 176 -16.93 7.12 40.57
CA PRO A 176 -16.39 8.09 41.52
C PRO A 176 -14.85 8.13 41.57
N ALA A 177 -14.17 7.04 41.19
CA ALA A 177 -12.71 7.01 41.10
C ALA A 177 -12.14 7.92 39.98
N LEU A 178 -12.94 8.30 38.98
CA LEU A 178 -12.54 9.27 37.95
C LEU A 178 -12.70 10.71 38.42
N ASP A 179 -13.56 10.95 39.40
CA ASP A 179 -13.84 12.29 39.94
C ASP A 179 -12.66 12.80 40.76
N PHE A 180 -12.02 13.85 40.27
CA PHE A 180 -10.95 14.52 41.01
C PHE A 180 -11.47 15.39 42.15
N SER A 181 -12.73 15.84 42.07
CA SER A 181 -13.34 16.75 43.05
C SER A 181 -13.80 16.07 44.35
N ASN A 182 -13.69 14.73 44.41
CA ASN A 182 -14.11 13.90 45.53
C ASN A 182 -15.58 14.11 45.93
N GLY A 183 -16.48 14.15 44.95
CA GLY A 183 -17.94 14.18 45.12
C GLY A 183 -18.56 15.58 45.11
N ALA A 184 -17.85 16.62 44.67
CA ALA A 184 -18.44 17.96 44.54
C ALA A 184 -19.41 18.02 43.36
N GLY A 185 -20.53 18.74 43.53
CA GLY A 185 -21.61 18.77 42.54
C GLY A 185 -21.20 19.35 41.18
N THR A 186 -21.81 18.84 40.10
CA THR A 186 -21.54 19.25 38.70
C THR A 186 -22.42 20.40 38.20
N GLY A 187 -23.40 20.84 38.99
CA GLY A 187 -24.43 21.84 38.63
C GLY A 187 -24.13 23.29 39.04
N GLY A 188 -22.88 23.65 39.34
CA GLY A 188 -22.47 25.02 39.66
C GLY A 188 -22.09 25.86 38.42
N PRO A 189 -21.77 27.16 38.59
CA PRO A 189 -21.20 27.98 37.52
C PRO A 189 -19.93 27.33 36.95
N GLY A 190 -19.85 27.19 35.63
CA GLY A 190 -18.75 26.50 34.93
C GLY A 190 -18.69 24.98 35.17
N GLY A 191 -19.67 24.42 35.90
CA GLY A 191 -19.78 22.99 36.16
C GLY A 191 -20.16 22.21 34.90
N VAL A 192 -19.62 20.98 34.77
CA VAL A 192 -19.83 20.14 33.58
C VAL A 192 -21.30 19.79 33.36
N GLY A 193 -22.06 19.56 34.44
CA GLY A 193 -23.50 19.31 34.37
C GLY A 193 -24.28 20.55 33.88
N THR A 194 -23.88 21.74 34.31
CA THR A 194 -24.45 23.02 33.86
C THR A 194 -24.14 23.28 32.38
N ILE A 195 -22.92 22.97 31.92
CA ILE A 195 -22.53 23.09 30.51
C ILE A 195 -23.35 22.11 29.67
N ALA A 196 -23.43 20.85 30.10
CA ALA A 196 -24.16 19.79 29.40
C ALA A 196 -25.66 20.08 29.25
N THR A 197 -26.31 20.59 30.31
CA THR A 197 -27.77 20.77 30.36
C THR A 197 -28.22 22.20 30.04
N GLY A 198 -27.47 23.21 30.50
CA GLY A 198 -27.86 24.63 30.44
C GLY A 198 -27.48 25.32 29.13
N LEU A 199 -26.30 25.04 28.58
CA LEU A 199 -25.88 25.53 27.25
C LEU A 199 -26.37 24.61 26.11
N GLY A 200 -26.72 23.37 26.45
CA GLY A 200 -27.25 22.36 25.54
C GLY A 200 -28.77 22.39 25.33
N ALA A 201 -29.45 23.51 25.60
CA ALA A 201 -30.90 23.67 25.42
C ALA A 201 -31.30 23.57 23.93
N GLY A 202 -31.32 22.32 23.45
CA GLY A 202 -31.46 21.88 22.07
C GLY A 202 -31.25 20.36 22.08
N THR A 203 -32.21 19.66 22.68
CA THR A 203 -32.20 18.21 22.91
C THR A 203 -32.10 17.47 21.58
N GLY A 204 -30.93 16.91 21.27
CA GLY A 204 -30.75 16.22 20.00
C GLY A 204 -29.41 15.54 19.84
N VAL A 205 -29.35 14.72 18.80
CA VAL A 205 -28.11 14.11 18.30
C VAL A 205 -27.57 15.02 17.21
N LEU A 206 -26.47 15.72 17.48
CA LEU A 206 -25.75 16.47 16.47
C LEU A 206 -24.87 15.51 15.68
N VAL A 207 -25.01 15.53 14.36
CA VAL A 207 -24.20 14.72 13.45
C VAL A 207 -23.36 15.64 12.57
N GLN A 208 -22.08 15.33 12.44
CA GLN A 208 -21.21 15.88 11.41
C GLN A 208 -20.97 14.84 10.33
N VAL A 209 -21.27 15.16 9.07
CA VAL A 209 -21.00 14.30 7.91
C VAL A 209 -19.76 14.80 7.19
N VAL A 210 -18.74 13.94 7.12
CA VAL A 210 -17.44 14.26 6.52
C VAL A 210 -17.02 13.19 5.51
N ASP A 211 -16.10 13.53 4.62
CA ASP A 211 -15.35 12.56 3.82
C ASP A 211 -14.38 11.74 4.70
N LEU A 212 -13.74 10.74 4.10
CA LEU A 212 -12.77 9.89 4.79
C LEU A 212 -11.50 10.66 5.25
N HIS A 213 -11.19 11.76 4.58
CA HIS A 213 -10.07 12.64 4.92
C HIS A 213 -10.38 13.54 6.13
N GLY A 214 -11.65 13.69 6.51
CA GLY A 214 -12.15 14.48 7.64
C GLY A 214 -12.69 15.87 7.28
N SER A 215 -12.89 16.18 6.01
CA SER A 215 -13.51 17.43 5.53
C SER A 215 -15.02 17.26 5.34
N PRO A 216 -15.86 18.31 5.44
CA PRO A 216 -17.28 18.20 5.12
C PRO A 216 -17.52 17.55 3.75
N PHE A 217 -18.41 16.56 3.70
CA PHE A 217 -18.64 15.80 2.48
C PHE A 217 -19.32 16.65 1.39
N VAL A 218 -18.83 16.56 0.15
CA VAL A 218 -19.40 17.17 -1.05
C VAL A 218 -19.44 16.14 -2.18
N GLY A 219 -20.57 16.03 -2.88
CA GLY A 219 -20.70 15.19 -4.08
C GLY A 219 -20.11 15.88 -5.31
N HIS A 220 -18.92 15.46 -5.74
CA HIS A 220 -18.14 16.15 -6.79
C HIS A 220 -18.59 15.84 -8.23
N LEU A 221 -19.06 14.62 -8.51
CA LEU A 221 -19.44 14.19 -9.86
C LEU A 221 -20.91 14.49 -10.20
N GLY A 222 -21.64 15.17 -9.31
CA GLY A 222 -23.09 15.32 -9.41
C GLY A 222 -23.86 14.02 -9.09
N ASP A 223 -25.18 14.13 -9.03
CA ASP A 223 -26.16 13.05 -8.88
C ASP A 223 -26.15 12.24 -7.57
N VAL A 224 -25.24 12.52 -6.64
CA VAL A 224 -25.24 11.92 -5.30
C VAL A 224 -25.03 12.98 -4.22
N GLY A 225 -25.62 12.78 -3.05
CA GLY A 225 -25.51 13.68 -1.92
C GLY A 225 -25.89 13.02 -0.59
N ILE A 226 -26.05 13.85 0.45
CA ILE A 226 -26.46 13.42 1.80
C ILE A 226 -27.69 14.18 2.24
N GLU A 227 -28.62 13.46 2.86
CA GLU A 227 -29.79 14.02 3.52
C GLU A 227 -30.08 13.31 4.84
N LYS A 228 -30.93 13.91 5.66
CA LYS A 228 -31.57 13.20 6.77
C LYS A 228 -32.99 12.82 6.40
N GLN A 229 -33.39 11.62 6.81
CA GLN A 229 -34.69 11.04 6.48
C GLN A 229 -35.49 10.73 7.73
N ALA A 230 -36.80 10.96 7.67
CA ALA A 230 -37.77 10.45 8.64
C ALA A 230 -37.96 8.93 8.47
N ALA A 231 -38.74 8.31 9.37
CA ALA A 231 -38.99 6.87 9.36
C ALA A 231 -39.71 6.38 8.08
N ASP A 232 -40.42 7.26 7.38
CA ASP A 232 -41.09 7.00 6.10
C ASP A 232 -40.21 7.30 4.88
N THR A 233 -38.89 7.49 5.09
CA THR A 233 -37.86 7.82 4.08
C THR A 233 -37.98 9.22 3.45
N THR A 234 -38.91 10.06 3.92
CA THR A 234 -39.00 11.44 3.43
C THR A 234 -37.82 12.27 3.91
N SER A 235 -37.25 13.08 3.01
CA SER A 235 -36.16 14.00 3.32
C SER A 235 -36.66 15.11 4.24
N THR A 236 -36.02 15.30 5.39
CA THR A 236 -36.34 16.34 6.38
C THR A 236 -35.27 17.43 6.48
N GLY A 237 -34.21 17.32 5.68
CA GLY A 237 -33.15 18.33 5.57
C GLY A 237 -31.83 17.77 5.06
N VAL A 238 -30.87 18.66 4.85
CA VAL A 238 -29.51 18.34 4.43
C VAL A 238 -28.49 18.94 5.41
N PRO A 239 -27.26 18.40 5.48
CA PRO A 239 -26.17 19.00 6.25
C PRO A 239 -25.88 20.45 5.79
N ASN A 240 -25.45 21.31 6.72
CA ASN A 240 -24.94 22.63 6.37
C ASN A 240 -23.54 22.57 5.72
N ALA A 241 -22.96 23.71 5.37
CA ALA A 241 -21.62 23.79 4.75
C ALA A 241 -20.48 23.19 5.60
N SER A 242 -20.67 23.06 6.91
CA SER A 242 -19.73 22.43 7.84
C SER A 242 -20.03 20.94 8.06
N GLY A 243 -20.96 20.37 7.28
CA GLY A 243 -21.44 19.00 7.41
C GLY A 243 -22.32 18.75 8.62
N LEU A 244 -22.76 19.79 9.34
CA LEU A 244 -23.54 19.65 10.57
C LEU A 244 -25.05 19.56 10.29
N MET A 245 -25.72 18.67 11.02
CA MET A 245 -27.18 18.59 11.11
C MET A 245 -27.64 17.99 12.44
N THR A 246 -28.84 18.34 12.88
CA THR A 246 -29.46 17.74 14.07
C THR A 246 -30.45 16.67 13.66
N LEU A 247 -30.34 15.49 14.26
CA LEU A 247 -31.27 14.38 14.09
C LEU A 247 -32.28 14.33 15.24
N ALA A 248 -33.56 14.29 14.90
CA ALA A 248 -34.67 13.98 15.80
C ALA A 248 -34.77 12.46 16.04
N ALA A 249 -35.56 12.03 17.02
CA ALA A 249 -35.75 10.61 17.30
C ALA A 249 -36.22 9.85 16.04
N ALA A 250 -35.62 8.69 15.78
CA ALA A 250 -35.85 7.84 14.60
C ALA A 250 -35.44 8.42 13.23
N GLU A 251 -34.89 9.64 13.15
CA GLU A 251 -34.29 10.12 11.90
C GLU A 251 -32.98 9.37 11.59
N THR A 252 -32.70 9.18 10.30
CA THR A 252 -31.48 8.52 9.81
C THR A 252 -30.68 9.46 8.90
N VAL A 253 -29.40 9.15 8.67
CA VAL A 253 -28.58 9.80 7.64
C VAL A 253 -28.59 8.92 6.39
N ALA A 254 -29.00 9.45 5.25
CA ALA A 254 -29.13 8.68 4.03
C ALA A 254 -28.38 9.33 2.87
N ALA A 255 -27.98 8.50 1.91
CA ALA A 255 -27.48 8.96 0.63
C ALA A 255 -28.67 9.29 -0.28
N THR A 256 -28.56 10.35 -1.06
CA THR A 256 -29.58 10.79 -2.01
C THR A 256 -29.07 10.75 -3.45
N GLY A 257 -29.97 10.65 -4.41
CA GLY A 257 -29.69 10.65 -5.84
C GLY A 257 -29.76 9.28 -6.53
N ALA A 258 -29.92 9.29 -7.87
CA ALA A 258 -30.26 8.09 -8.65
C ALA A 258 -29.20 6.98 -8.58
N ASN A 259 -27.93 7.36 -8.43
CA ASN A 259 -26.79 6.43 -8.40
C ASN A 259 -26.26 6.19 -6.98
N ALA A 260 -26.97 6.62 -5.93
CA ALA A 260 -26.49 6.53 -4.56
C ALA A 260 -26.20 5.08 -4.13
N ALA A 261 -27.03 4.11 -4.51
CA ALA A 261 -26.86 2.72 -4.11
C ALA A 261 -25.54 2.10 -4.60
N SER A 262 -25.12 2.42 -5.84
CA SER A 262 -23.88 1.88 -6.42
C SER A 262 -22.65 2.65 -5.92
N ARG A 263 -22.73 3.97 -5.74
CA ARG A 263 -21.59 4.84 -5.49
C ARG A 263 -21.35 5.25 -4.04
N MET A 264 -22.40 5.44 -3.24
CA MET A 264 -22.28 6.00 -1.90
C MET A 264 -22.09 4.94 -0.84
N ARG A 265 -21.14 5.14 0.07
CA ARG A 265 -21.04 4.36 1.31
C ARG A 265 -21.06 5.31 2.51
N LEU A 266 -21.83 4.94 3.52
CA LEU A 266 -22.01 5.68 4.76
C LEU A 266 -21.63 4.80 5.94
N GLY A 267 -20.97 5.35 6.96
CA GLY A 267 -20.70 4.66 8.23
C GLY A 267 -20.33 5.61 9.35
N TRP A 268 -20.35 5.14 10.59
CA TRP A 268 -19.89 5.95 11.73
C TRP A 268 -18.36 6.00 11.77
N ALA A 269 -17.79 7.20 11.94
CA ALA A 269 -16.36 7.46 11.78
C ALA A 269 -15.47 6.81 12.85
N THR A 270 -16.01 6.54 14.02
CA THR A 270 -15.28 5.96 15.16
C THR A 270 -15.10 4.45 15.03
N GLY A 271 -15.96 3.76 14.27
CA GLY A 271 -15.83 2.35 13.95
C GLY A 271 -17.07 1.72 13.33
N GLY A 272 -16.95 0.48 12.86
CA GLY A 272 -18.03 -0.27 12.19
C GLY A 272 -17.73 -0.52 10.72
N THR A 273 -18.72 -0.90 9.93
CA THR A 273 -18.57 -1.10 8.47
C THR A 273 -19.49 -0.16 7.71
N MET A 274 -18.94 0.57 6.74
CA MET A 274 -19.74 1.45 5.87
C MET A 274 -20.57 0.62 4.88
N GLY A 275 -21.80 1.06 4.61
CA GLY A 275 -22.73 0.41 3.69
C GLY A 275 -23.49 1.42 2.83
N ALA A 276 -24.27 0.92 1.86
CA ALA A 276 -25.09 1.77 0.98
C ALA A 276 -26.42 2.22 1.62
N GLY A 277 -26.85 1.56 2.70
CA GLY A 277 -28.11 1.86 3.39
C GLY A 277 -28.02 3.08 4.32
N PRO A 278 -29.18 3.61 4.77
CA PRO A 278 -29.23 4.71 5.74
C PRO A 278 -28.56 4.35 7.07
N LEU A 279 -27.87 5.32 7.67
CA LEU A 279 -27.28 5.21 9.01
C LEU A 279 -28.30 5.51 10.09
N THR A 280 -28.63 4.48 10.85
CA THR A 280 -29.45 4.58 12.06
C THR A 280 -28.65 5.17 13.21
N GLN A 281 -29.29 6.03 14.00
CA GLN A 281 -28.71 6.58 15.22
C GLN A 281 -28.30 5.45 16.18
N PRO A 282 -27.05 5.45 16.69
CA PRO A 282 -26.62 4.50 17.71
C PRO A 282 -27.36 4.72 19.03
N ALA A 283 -28.09 3.69 19.46
CA ALA A 283 -28.77 3.69 20.75
C ALA A 283 -27.80 3.78 21.93
N LEU A 284 -28.27 4.37 23.03
CA LEU A 284 -27.62 4.27 24.33
C LEU A 284 -28.16 3.04 25.10
N PRO A 285 -27.36 2.40 25.95
CA PRO A 285 -27.87 1.36 26.85
C PRO A 285 -28.97 1.87 27.78
N GLY A 286 -29.86 0.96 28.21
CA GLY A 286 -30.93 1.29 29.14
C GLY A 286 -30.40 1.91 30.44
N GLY A 287 -31.05 2.99 30.87
CA GLY A 287 -30.65 3.73 32.08
C GLY A 287 -29.58 4.80 31.87
N ILE A 288 -29.05 4.96 30.65
CA ILE A 288 -28.10 6.02 30.30
C ILE A 288 -28.82 7.08 29.46
N SER A 289 -28.69 8.35 29.88
CA SER A 289 -29.20 9.50 29.13
C SER A 289 -28.10 10.56 29.04
N LEU A 290 -27.83 11.02 27.82
CA LEU A 290 -26.92 12.14 27.59
C LEU A 290 -27.76 13.32 27.08
N PRO A 291 -27.73 14.49 27.74
CA PRO A 291 -28.48 15.68 27.32
C PRO A 291 -28.19 16.11 25.88
N ARG A 292 -26.96 15.85 25.41
CA ARG A 292 -26.52 16.09 24.04
C ARG A 292 -25.56 15.00 23.59
N GLN A 293 -25.65 14.62 22.33
CA GLN A 293 -24.76 13.64 21.72
C GLN A 293 -24.15 14.21 20.46
N PHE A 294 -22.89 13.84 20.21
CA PHE A 294 -22.19 14.15 18.98
C PHE A 294 -21.72 12.87 18.32
N LEU A 295 -22.08 12.73 17.05
CA LEU A 295 -21.65 11.63 16.21
C LEU A 295 -20.99 12.19 14.95
N ARG A 296 -20.05 11.44 14.40
CA ARG A 296 -19.47 11.75 13.10
C ARG A 296 -19.73 10.60 12.15
N ALA A 297 -20.29 10.90 10.99
CA ALA A 297 -20.50 9.96 9.90
C ALA A 297 -19.48 10.21 8.80
N TYR A 298 -18.89 9.14 8.27
CA TYR A 298 -18.18 9.15 7.01
C TYR A 298 -19.15 8.93 5.86
N ALA A 299 -18.93 9.69 4.79
CA ALA A 299 -19.54 9.50 3.49
C ALA A 299 -18.45 9.43 2.42
N VAL A 300 -18.56 8.49 1.49
CA VAL A 300 -17.65 8.36 0.36
C VAL A 300 -18.42 8.07 -0.91
N ASP A 301 -18.08 8.80 -1.97
CA ASP A 301 -18.45 8.48 -3.35
C ASP A 301 -17.33 7.64 -3.94
N LEU A 302 -17.57 6.34 -4.10
CA LEU A 302 -16.54 5.38 -4.50
C LEU A 302 -15.96 5.67 -5.89
N ASP A 303 -16.75 6.25 -6.79
CA ASP A 303 -16.30 6.57 -8.15
C ASP A 303 -15.27 7.70 -8.16
N TRP A 304 -15.54 8.78 -7.42
CA TRP A 304 -14.59 9.87 -7.19
C TRP A 304 -13.38 9.36 -6.40
N HIS A 305 -13.64 8.55 -5.37
CA HIS A 305 -12.59 8.09 -4.46
C HIS A 305 -11.60 7.13 -5.14
N LEU A 306 -12.05 6.26 -6.03
CA LEU A 306 -11.18 5.21 -6.57
C LEU A 306 -10.68 5.50 -7.98
N ARG A 307 -11.46 6.21 -8.82
CA ARG A 307 -11.06 6.52 -10.20
C ARG A 307 -10.50 7.93 -10.37
N GLY A 308 -10.71 8.80 -9.40
CA GLY A 308 -10.39 10.22 -9.50
C GLY A 308 -11.35 11.00 -10.40
N ASN A 309 -10.91 12.16 -10.89
CA ASN A 309 -11.73 13.00 -11.76
C ASN A 309 -11.73 12.45 -13.18
N ARG A 310 -12.80 11.74 -13.53
CA ARG A 310 -13.01 11.18 -14.87
C ARG A 310 -13.89 12.07 -15.75
N THR A 311 -14.03 13.35 -15.41
CA THR A 311 -14.60 14.37 -16.31
C THR A 311 -13.47 15.05 -17.10
N THR A 312 -13.78 15.75 -18.19
CA THR A 312 -12.77 16.45 -19.02
C THR A 312 -12.41 17.84 -18.51
N SER A 313 -13.01 18.27 -17.39
CA SER A 313 -12.76 19.57 -16.78
C SER A 313 -12.25 19.40 -15.35
N ALA A 314 -11.56 20.42 -14.84
CA ALA A 314 -11.14 20.41 -13.44
C ALA A 314 -12.36 20.49 -12.51
N VAL A 315 -12.43 19.59 -11.52
CA VAL A 315 -13.47 19.54 -10.50
C VAL A 315 -12.81 19.65 -9.13
N ALA A 316 -13.24 20.65 -8.33
CA ALA A 316 -12.65 20.94 -7.03
C ALA A 316 -11.10 21.06 -7.03
N GLY A 317 -10.52 21.59 -8.11
CA GLY A 317 -9.07 21.74 -8.27
C GLY A 317 -8.34 20.49 -8.79
N VAL A 318 -9.01 19.34 -8.85
CA VAL A 318 -8.44 18.11 -9.41
C VAL A 318 -8.52 18.16 -10.95
N PRO A 319 -7.41 17.99 -11.69
CA PRO A 319 -7.42 17.98 -13.16
C PRO A 319 -8.38 16.93 -13.74
N GLY A 320 -8.98 17.21 -14.89
CA GLY A 320 -9.81 16.26 -15.63
C GLY A 320 -8.97 15.33 -16.52
N GLU A 321 -9.57 14.22 -16.93
CA GLU A 321 -8.97 13.31 -17.92
C GLU A 321 -9.04 13.87 -19.35
N ASP A 322 -8.35 13.22 -20.28
CA ASP A 322 -8.20 13.68 -21.66
C ASP A 322 -9.47 13.52 -22.52
N GLY A 323 -10.44 12.72 -22.06
CA GLY A 323 -11.72 12.49 -22.75
C GLY A 323 -11.69 11.41 -23.83
N ASP A 324 -10.56 10.71 -24.00
CA ASP A 324 -10.36 9.68 -25.00
C ASP A 324 -11.25 8.44 -24.78
N MET A 325 -11.43 8.01 -23.51
CA MET A 325 -12.18 6.78 -23.20
C MET A 325 -13.67 7.05 -22.95
N PRO A 326 -14.59 6.43 -23.71
CA PRO A 326 -16.03 6.50 -23.47
C PRO A 326 -16.42 6.11 -22.04
N SER A 327 -17.45 6.76 -21.49
CA SER A 327 -17.83 6.61 -20.07
C SER A 327 -18.25 5.19 -19.69
N ASP A 328 -18.83 4.43 -20.62
CA ASP A 328 -19.22 3.03 -20.44
C ASP A 328 -18.04 2.05 -20.43
N LEU A 329 -16.89 2.47 -20.97
CA LEU A 329 -15.68 1.64 -21.08
C LEU A 329 -14.65 1.90 -19.96
N LYS A 330 -14.88 2.92 -19.14
CA LYS A 330 -14.03 3.26 -17.99
C LYS A 330 -13.93 2.12 -16.97
N PRO A 331 -12.83 2.06 -16.19
CA PRO A 331 -12.68 1.09 -15.11
C PRO A 331 -13.90 1.06 -14.17
N GLN A 332 -14.33 -0.15 -13.83
CA GLN A 332 -15.52 -0.38 -13.02
C GLN A 332 -15.13 -0.50 -11.55
N VAL A 333 -15.80 0.26 -10.69
CA VAL A 333 -15.65 0.11 -9.24
C VAL A 333 -16.43 -1.12 -8.78
N ARG A 334 -15.74 -2.02 -8.09
CA ARG A 334 -16.31 -3.23 -7.48
C ARG A 334 -16.40 -3.02 -5.98
N SER A 335 -17.60 -3.16 -5.41
CA SER A 335 -17.82 -2.99 -3.98
C SER A 335 -18.15 -4.31 -3.28
N GLU A 336 -17.95 -4.34 -1.97
CA GLU A 336 -18.15 -5.51 -1.13
C GLU A 336 -17.33 -6.70 -1.62
N VAL A 337 -16.07 -6.45 -1.98
CA VAL A 337 -15.10 -7.46 -2.40
C VAL A 337 -14.09 -7.72 -1.28
N VAL A 338 -13.46 -8.89 -1.30
CA VAL A 338 -12.31 -9.17 -0.44
C VAL A 338 -11.07 -8.63 -1.13
N ILE A 339 -10.40 -7.71 -0.44
CA ILE A 339 -9.06 -7.23 -0.80
C ILE A 339 -8.16 -7.49 0.41
N ASP A 340 -7.07 -8.21 0.19
CA ASP A 340 -6.04 -8.45 1.20
C ASP A 340 -4.67 -8.00 0.66
N TYR A 341 -3.91 -7.31 1.50
CA TYR A 341 -2.59 -6.81 1.13
C TYR A 341 -1.48 -7.72 1.65
N VAL A 342 -0.48 -7.91 0.81
CA VAL A 342 0.70 -8.73 1.08
C VAL A 342 1.94 -7.84 0.99
N VAL A 343 2.84 -7.95 1.97
CA VAL A 343 3.95 -6.99 2.15
C VAL A 343 5.34 -7.60 1.90
N ASP A 344 5.41 -8.93 1.78
CA ASP A 344 6.64 -9.67 1.49
C ASP A 344 6.42 -10.81 0.49
N GLY A 345 7.53 -11.30 -0.02
CA GLY A 345 7.59 -12.33 -1.03
C GLY A 345 7.05 -13.71 -0.62
N PRO A 346 7.39 -14.26 0.56
CA PRO A 346 6.86 -15.55 0.98
C PRO A 346 5.33 -15.57 1.12
N ASP A 347 4.72 -14.52 1.67
CA ASP A 347 3.26 -14.43 1.74
C ASP A 347 2.65 -14.29 0.34
N LEU A 348 3.34 -13.62 -0.59
CA LEU A 348 2.90 -13.47 -1.99
C LEU A 348 2.86 -14.84 -2.66
N MET A 349 3.96 -15.59 -2.60
CA MET A 349 4.06 -16.93 -3.21
C MET A 349 3.04 -17.89 -2.59
N ALA A 350 2.82 -17.83 -1.28
CA ALA A 350 1.80 -18.63 -0.61
C ALA A 350 0.37 -18.31 -1.09
N ARG A 351 0.06 -17.03 -1.30
CA ARG A 351 -1.24 -16.62 -1.86
C ARG A 351 -1.40 -17.03 -3.31
N ALA A 352 -0.36 -16.86 -4.12
CA ALA A 352 -0.38 -17.23 -5.53
C ALA A 352 -0.54 -18.76 -5.71
N ASP A 353 0.19 -19.57 -4.93
CA ASP A 353 0.03 -21.04 -4.92
C ASP A 353 -1.37 -21.46 -4.46
N ALA A 354 -1.95 -20.77 -3.47
CA ALA A 354 -3.33 -21.04 -3.06
C ALA A 354 -4.33 -20.77 -4.19
N VAL A 355 -4.10 -19.75 -5.03
CA VAL A 355 -4.94 -19.48 -6.22
C VAL A 355 -4.78 -20.58 -7.28
N LEU A 356 -3.56 -21.07 -7.50
CA LEU A 356 -3.30 -22.20 -8.41
C LEU A 356 -3.99 -23.48 -7.93
N ALA A 357 -3.90 -23.79 -6.63
CA ALA A 357 -4.48 -24.99 -6.06
C ALA A 357 -6.01 -25.07 -6.20
N ARG A 358 -6.69 -23.93 -6.38
CA ARG A 358 -8.16 -23.89 -6.48
C ARG A 358 -8.72 -24.71 -7.64
N VAL A 359 -7.98 -24.86 -8.74
CA VAL A 359 -8.50 -25.58 -9.93
C VAL A 359 -8.41 -27.10 -9.81
N GLU A 360 -7.64 -27.62 -8.83
CA GLU A 360 -7.46 -29.05 -8.62
C GLU A 360 -8.77 -29.71 -8.18
N GLY A 361 -9.42 -30.46 -9.09
CA GLY A 361 -10.70 -31.12 -8.82
C GLY A 361 -11.89 -30.16 -8.69
N ALA A 362 -11.76 -28.92 -9.14
CA ALA A 362 -12.82 -27.93 -9.11
C ALA A 362 -14.02 -28.34 -9.98
N PRO A 363 -15.27 -28.08 -9.54
CA PRO A 363 -16.45 -28.31 -10.35
C PRO A 363 -16.60 -27.24 -11.45
N GLY A 364 -17.33 -27.58 -12.52
CA GLY A 364 -17.56 -26.72 -13.67
C GLY A 364 -16.38 -26.71 -14.65
N ASP A 365 -16.31 -25.70 -15.50
CA ASP A 365 -15.22 -25.46 -16.46
C ASP A 365 -14.29 -24.35 -15.90
N PRO A 366 -13.35 -24.69 -14.98
CA PRO A 366 -12.50 -23.71 -14.34
C PRO A 366 -11.55 -23.05 -15.35
N LEU A 367 -11.16 -21.82 -15.04
CA LEU A 367 -10.20 -21.04 -15.82
C LEU A 367 -9.05 -20.58 -14.95
N MET A 368 -7.88 -20.40 -15.56
CA MET A 368 -6.67 -19.94 -14.89
C MET A 368 -5.74 -19.24 -15.87
N PHE A 369 -5.12 -18.15 -15.41
CA PHE A 369 -4.16 -17.38 -16.18
C PHE A 369 -2.99 -16.96 -15.30
N VAL A 370 -1.79 -17.03 -15.87
CA VAL A 370 -0.54 -16.61 -15.24
C VAL A 370 0.17 -15.63 -16.16
N VAL A 371 0.56 -14.48 -15.61
CA VAL A 371 1.37 -13.46 -16.28
C VAL A 371 2.48 -13.11 -15.32
N ALA A 372 3.73 -13.07 -15.78
CA ALA A 372 4.82 -12.50 -15.00
C ALA A 372 5.97 -12.09 -15.91
N PRO A 373 6.84 -11.15 -15.52
CA PRO A 373 8.04 -10.85 -16.29
C PRO A 373 8.92 -12.09 -16.51
N ILE A 374 9.02 -12.94 -15.49
CA ILE A 374 9.74 -14.22 -15.48
C ILE A 374 8.84 -15.28 -14.82
N ILE A 375 8.82 -16.49 -15.40
CA ILE A 375 8.18 -17.68 -14.84
C ILE A 375 9.22 -18.80 -14.78
N GLU A 376 9.61 -19.18 -13.57
CA GLU A 376 10.50 -20.32 -13.29
C GLU A 376 9.72 -21.54 -12.81
N ASP A 377 10.23 -22.73 -13.14
CA ASP A 377 9.78 -24.00 -12.56
C ASP A 377 10.43 -24.22 -11.18
N GLU A 378 9.86 -25.14 -10.40
CA GLU A 378 10.38 -25.55 -9.07
C GLU A 378 10.59 -24.38 -8.08
N VAL A 379 9.78 -23.32 -8.16
CA VAL A 379 9.82 -22.21 -7.20
C VAL A 379 9.20 -22.65 -5.86
N PRO A 380 9.82 -22.35 -4.69
CA PRO A 380 9.26 -22.74 -3.40
C PRO A 380 7.94 -22.04 -3.13
N THR A 381 6.93 -22.79 -2.72
CA THR A 381 5.61 -22.27 -2.35
C THR A 381 5.24 -22.66 -0.93
N PRO A 382 5.13 -21.69 0.01
CA PRO A 382 4.63 -22.00 1.34
C PRO A 382 3.14 -22.33 1.32
N ALA A 383 2.71 -23.23 2.21
CA ALA A 383 1.33 -23.73 2.22
C ALA A 383 0.28 -22.67 2.62
N ALA A 384 0.66 -21.64 3.36
CA ALA A 384 -0.22 -20.57 3.80
C ALA A 384 0.57 -19.31 4.19
N PRO A 385 0.00 -18.11 4.01
CA PRO A 385 0.63 -16.84 4.42
C PRO A 385 0.79 -16.72 5.94
N GLY A 386 1.56 -15.71 6.37
CA GLY A 386 1.79 -15.35 7.76
C GLY A 386 2.94 -16.14 8.38
N ALA A 387 2.79 -16.56 9.63
CA ALA A 387 3.84 -17.30 10.33
C ALA A 387 4.24 -18.60 9.62
N ALA A 388 3.31 -19.26 8.92
CA ALA A 388 3.54 -20.50 8.19
C ALA A 388 4.39 -20.32 6.91
N ALA A 389 4.45 -19.11 6.35
CA ALA A 389 5.29 -18.78 5.19
C ALA A 389 6.68 -18.29 5.56
N ARG A 390 6.98 -18.11 6.85
CA ARG A 390 8.18 -17.42 7.31
C ARG A 390 9.05 -18.31 8.18
N TRP A 391 10.33 -17.98 8.26
CA TRP A 391 11.23 -18.57 9.26
C TRP A 391 10.70 -18.26 10.68
N PRO A 392 10.73 -19.21 11.62
CA PRO A 392 11.31 -20.56 11.54
C PRO A 392 10.29 -21.66 11.25
N ALA A 393 9.11 -21.37 10.71
CA ALA A 393 8.12 -22.40 10.35
C ALA A 393 8.35 -22.95 8.93
N PHE A 394 8.84 -22.11 8.02
CA PHE A 394 9.13 -22.47 6.63
C PHE A 394 10.64 -22.51 6.35
N PRO A 395 11.15 -23.53 5.63
CA PRO A 395 10.48 -24.79 5.29
C PRO A 395 10.17 -25.59 6.57
N THR A 396 9.28 -26.57 6.48
CA THR A 396 8.87 -27.40 7.63
C THR A 396 10.10 -27.89 8.42
N PRO A 397 10.12 -27.73 9.76
CA PRO A 397 11.31 -28.09 10.54
C PRO A 397 11.68 -29.57 10.45
N ALA A 398 12.92 -29.86 10.05
CA ALA A 398 13.53 -31.20 10.20
C ALA A 398 14.24 -31.38 11.56
N GLY A 399 14.46 -30.28 12.30
CA GLY A 399 15.20 -30.24 13.57
C GLY A 399 15.26 -28.82 14.16
N ALA A 400 15.78 -28.68 15.39
CA ALA A 400 15.90 -27.39 16.10
C ALA A 400 17.13 -27.36 17.03
N GLY A 401 18.32 -27.45 16.45
CA GLY A 401 19.60 -27.40 17.16
C GLY A 401 19.97 -25.99 17.64
N MET A 402 20.88 -25.93 18.61
CA MET A 402 21.46 -24.68 19.12
C MET A 402 22.98 -24.65 18.89
N PHE A 403 23.58 -23.45 18.88
CA PHE A 403 25.03 -23.35 18.81
C PHE A 403 25.73 -23.95 20.03
N GLY A 404 26.65 -24.88 19.78
CA GLY A 404 27.56 -25.43 20.80
C GLY A 404 28.78 -24.53 21.11
N PRO A 405 29.64 -24.95 22.04
CA PRO A 405 30.79 -24.16 22.54
C PRO A 405 32.07 -24.19 21.68
N ASN A 406 32.19 -24.95 20.57
CA ASN A 406 33.41 -25.08 19.73
C ASN A 406 33.08 -25.62 18.32
N PRO A 407 33.96 -25.49 17.29
CA PRO A 407 34.67 -24.30 16.79
C PRO A 407 33.85 -23.58 15.70
N ALA A 408 34.41 -22.54 15.06
CA ALA A 408 33.75 -21.84 13.95
C ALA A 408 33.43 -22.81 12.79
N PRO A 409 32.27 -22.68 12.12
CA PRO A 409 31.78 -23.61 11.10
C PRO A 409 32.69 -23.76 9.86
N ILE A 410 33.71 -22.92 9.75
CA ILE A 410 34.69 -22.95 8.65
C ILE A 410 35.82 -23.97 8.87
N VAL A 411 36.01 -24.48 10.09
CA VAL A 411 37.08 -25.44 10.37
C VAL A 411 36.77 -26.76 9.67
N GLY A 412 37.56 -27.10 8.65
CA GLY A 412 37.36 -28.30 7.82
C GLY A 412 36.40 -28.13 6.64
N ALA A 413 35.91 -26.91 6.39
CA ALA A 413 35.09 -26.65 5.20
C ALA A 413 35.93 -26.69 3.91
N THR A 414 35.32 -27.10 2.80
CA THR A 414 35.96 -27.21 1.47
C THR A 414 35.14 -26.52 0.40
N ALA A 415 35.78 -26.09 -0.69
CA ALA A 415 35.13 -25.56 -1.89
C ALA A 415 35.64 -26.31 -3.13
N THR A 416 34.76 -26.68 -4.04
CA THR A 416 35.12 -27.46 -5.25
C THR A 416 34.26 -27.02 -6.42
N TRP A 417 34.86 -26.92 -7.61
CA TRP A 417 34.13 -26.61 -8.84
C TRP A 417 33.05 -27.66 -9.13
N SER A 418 31.88 -27.24 -9.61
CA SER A 418 30.92 -28.12 -10.27
C SER A 418 31.37 -28.45 -11.71
N ALA A 419 30.49 -29.11 -12.48
CA ALA A 419 30.69 -29.24 -13.92
C ALA A 419 30.77 -27.87 -14.61
N ASP A 420 29.96 -26.93 -14.15
CA ASP A 420 29.82 -25.57 -14.68
C ASP A 420 30.69 -24.57 -13.87
N GLU A 421 30.39 -23.28 -13.98
CA GLU A 421 31.03 -22.17 -13.26
C GLU A 421 30.59 -22.07 -11.78
N ASP A 422 29.71 -22.96 -11.31
CA ASP A 422 29.28 -22.99 -9.91
C ASP A 422 30.31 -23.64 -8.99
N VAL A 423 30.28 -23.26 -7.70
CA VAL A 423 31.13 -23.81 -6.65
C VAL A 423 30.29 -24.48 -5.57
N ILE A 424 30.65 -25.70 -5.19
CA ILE A 424 30.03 -26.42 -4.08
C ILE A 424 30.88 -26.21 -2.82
N VAL A 425 30.29 -25.57 -1.82
CA VAL A 425 30.89 -25.40 -0.49
C VAL A 425 30.34 -26.47 0.44
N GLN A 426 31.22 -27.24 1.04
CA GLN A 426 30.87 -28.27 2.02
C GLN A 426 31.30 -27.81 3.42
N ILE A 427 30.33 -27.67 4.32
CA ILE A 427 30.55 -27.47 5.76
C ILE A 427 30.49 -28.85 6.42
N PRO A 428 31.46 -29.21 7.30
CA PRO A 428 31.47 -30.51 7.96
C PRO A 428 30.19 -30.82 8.75
N ALA A 429 29.87 -32.10 8.87
CA ALA A 429 28.75 -32.55 9.68
C ALA A 429 28.83 -31.99 11.10
N ASP A 430 27.68 -31.56 11.63
CA ASP A 430 27.51 -31.01 12.98
C ASP A 430 28.33 -29.74 13.29
N ALA A 431 28.97 -29.11 12.30
CA ALA A 431 29.69 -27.84 12.47
C ALA A 431 28.74 -26.63 12.59
N VAL A 432 27.49 -26.79 12.16
CA VAL A 432 26.38 -25.84 12.35
C VAL A 432 25.20 -26.56 13.01
N PRO A 433 24.35 -25.85 13.77
CA PRO A 433 23.25 -26.50 14.48
C PRO A 433 22.23 -27.11 13.51
N ASP A 434 21.71 -28.29 13.87
CA ASP A 434 20.65 -28.97 13.12
C ASP A 434 19.44 -28.08 12.84
N GLY A 435 18.91 -28.16 11.62
CA GLY A 435 17.77 -27.38 11.16
C GLY A 435 18.04 -25.88 10.98
N SER A 436 19.30 -25.42 11.05
CA SER A 436 19.66 -24.01 10.82
C SER A 436 19.61 -23.63 9.34
N ALA A 437 19.12 -22.42 9.05
CA ALA A 437 19.33 -21.81 7.74
C ALA A 437 20.78 -21.33 7.62
N VAL A 438 21.43 -21.69 6.52
CA VAL A 438 22.81 -21.31 6.21
C VAL A 438 22.81 -20.51 4.91
N ARG A 439 23.28 -19.28 4.96
CA ARG A 439 23.38 -18.36 3.82
C ARG A 439 24.84 -17.97 3.62
N LEU A 440 25.35 -18.17 2.40
CA LEU A 440 26.68 -17.77 2.00
C LEU A 440 26.57 -16.61 1.01
N TYR A 441 27.20 -15.48 1.31
CA TYR A 441 27.34 -14.35 0.39
C TYR A 441 28.75 -14.33 -0.18
N SER A 442 28.91 -14.64 -1.46
CA SER A 442 30.21 -14.54 -2.15
C SER A 442 30.60 -13.07 -2.31
N GLN A 443 31.89 -12.76 -2.14
CA GLN A 443 32.41 -11.44 -2.42
C GLN A 443 32.72 -11.33 -3.91
N GLN A 444 32.01 -10.45 -4.62
CA GLN A 444 32.21 -10.20 -6.04
C GLN A 444 33.01 -8.92 -6.23
N PHE A 445 34.00 -8.97 -7.12
CA PHE A 445 34.71 -7.77 -7.56
C PHE A 445 33.86 -7.03 -8.58
N VAL A 446 33.71 -5.71 -8.38
CA VAL A 446 33.07 -4.82 -9.35
C VAL A 446 34.12 -3.83 -9.80
N SER A 447 34.38 -3.80 -11.11
CA SER A 447 35.25 -2.78 -11.69
C SER A 447 34.62 -1.41 -11.50
N ILE A 448 35.34 -0.49 -10.87
CA ILE A 448 34.89 0.89 -10.68
C ILE A 448 35.71 1.83 -11.57
N PRO A 449 35.07 2.78 -12.25
CA PRO A 449 35.78 3.74 -13.11
C PRO A 449 36.63 4.73 -12.31
N ALA A 450 36.28 4.99 -11.04
CA ALA A 450 37.04 5.81 -10.10
C ALA A 450 36.79 5.38 -8.65
N ILE A 451 37.73 5.67 -7.75
CA ILE A 451 37.57 5.46 -6.30
C ILE A 451 36.54 6.49 -5.77
N GLY A 452 35.46 5.99 -5.16
CA GLY A 452 34.38 6.80 -4.60
C GLY A 452 33.51 5.99 -3.64
N GLU A 453 32.24 6.37 -3.48
CA GLU A 453 31.29 5.63 -2.62
C GLU A 453 30.90 4.24 -3.17
N THR A 454 31.12 3.99 -4.46
CA THR A 454 30.87 2.69 -5.08
C THR A 454 31.93 1.68 -4.62
N PRO A 455 31.56 0.59 -3.93
CA PRO A 455 32.54 -0.35 -3.41
C PRO A 455 33.10 -1.23 -4.54
N SER A 456 34.42 -1.46 -4.54
CA SER A 456 35.08 -2.41 -5.46
C SER A 456 34.72 -3.87 -5.17
N PHE A 457 34.13 -4.14 -4.00
CA PHE A 457 33.67 -5.45 -3.60
C PHE A 457 32.24 -5.39 -3.08
N LYS A 458 31.34 -6.18 -3.69
CA LYS A 458 29.94 -6.30 -3.26
C LYS A 458 29.68 -7.71 -2.73
N ARG A 459 28.71 -7.83 -1.83
CA ARG A 459 28.16 -9.13 -1.41
C ARG A 459 27.22 -9.64 -2.52
N GLY A 460 27.68 -10.60 -3.31
CA GLY A 460 26.88 -11.28 -4.34
C GLY A 460 25.82 -12.20 -3.74
N ASP A 461 24.95 -12.73 -4.60
CA ASP A 461 23.78 -13.53 -4.18
C ASP A 461 24.13 -14.92 -3.65
N GLY A 462 25.33 -15.44 -3.96
CA GLY A 462 25.93 -16.58 -3.29
C GLY A 462 25.08 -17.85 -3.27
N GLY A 463 24.91 -18.47 -2.09
CA GLY A 463 24.24 -19.77 -1.92
C GLY A 463 23.45 -19.89 -0.61
N ALA A 464 22.55 -20.86 -0.53
CA ALA A 464 21.79 -21.15 0.68
C ALA A 464 21.55 -22.66 0.87
N ALA A 465 21.40 -23.10 2.12
CA ALA A 465 21.07 -24.48 2.48
C ALA A 465 20.39 -24.54 3.87
N ILE A 466 19.83 -25.71 4.21
CA ILE A 466 19.36 -26.04 5.57
C ILE A 466 20.25 -27.16 6.12
N ALA A 467 20.82 -26.94 7.31
CA ALA A 467 21.67 -27.93 7.96
C ALA A 467 20.84 -29.12 8.48
N VAL A 468 21.41 -30.33 8.38
CA VAL A 468 20.83 -31.58 8.90
C VAL A 468 21.85 -32.26 9.79
N ALA A 469 21.43 -32.68 11.00
CA ALA A 469 22.28 -33.39 11.95
C ALA A 469 22.99 -34.58 11.30
N THR A 470 24.25 -34.82 11.70
CA THR A 470 25.11 -35.92 11.22
C THR A 470 25.48 -35.90 9.73
N GLN A 471 25.00 -34.90 8.97
CA GLN A 471 25.27 -34.74 7.55
C GLN A 471 26.09 -33.47 7.28
N PRO A 472 27.03 -33.50 6.32
CA PRO A 472 27.67 -32.28 5.86
C PRO A 472 26.62 -31.35 5.22
N THR A 473 26.75 -30.04 5.46
CA THR A 473 25.89 -29.05 4.79
C THR A 473 26.54 -28.65 3.47
N LEU A 474 25.88 -28.98 2.36
CA LEU A 474 26.33 -28.65 1.01
C LEU A 474 25.62 -27.40 0.51
N ILE A 475 26.38 -26.41 0.04
CA ILE A 475 25.87 -25.13 -0.44
C ILE A 475 26.32 -24.97 -1.89
N ARG A 476 25.36 -24.90 -2.81
CA ARG A 476 25.62 -24.48 -4.20
C ARG A 476 25.75 -22.95 -4.22
N VAL A 477 26.90 -22.46 -4.67
CA VAL A 477 27.17 -21.03 -4.84
C VAL A 477 27.24 -20.77 -6.34
N HIS A 478 26.27 -20.02 -6.85
CA HIS A 478 26.15 -19.76 -8.28
C HIS A 478 27.25 -18.80 -8.75
N ASN A 479 28.00 -19.22 -9.77
CA ASN A 479 29.10 -18.50 -10.44
C ASN A 479 29.77 -17.40 -9.56
N PRO A 480 30.43 -17.75 -8.44
CA PRO A 480 30.86 -16.77 -7.45
C PRO A 480 31.99 -15.86 -7.94
N LEU A 481 32.66 -16.23 -9.04
CA LEU A 481 33.74 -15.45 -9.65
C LEU A 481 33.29 -14.64 -10.87
N GLY A 482 32.02 -14.73 -11.28
CA GLY A 482 31.47 -14.00 -12.42
C GLY A 482 32.12 -14.36 -13.75
N LEU A 483 32.43 -15.64 -13.96
CA LEU A 483 33.03 -16.14 -15.20
C LEU A 483 31.98 -16.16 -16.33
N GLY A 484 32.35 -15.72 -17.53
CA GLY A 484 31.53 -15.88 -18.73
C GLY A 484 31.54 -17.34 -19.20
N ALA A 485 30.56 -17.69 -20.06
CA ALA A 485 30.47 -19.03 -20.62
C ALA A 485 31.75 -19.38 -21.40
N GLY A 486 32.45 -20.44 -20.96
CA GLY A 486 33.69 -20.90 -21.58
C GLY A 486 34.96 -20.16 -21.11
N ASP A 487 34.85 -19.20 -20.18
CA ASP A 487 36.03 -18.59 -19.57
C ASP A 487 36.87 -19.63 -18.81
N PRO A 488 38.20 -19.56 -18.87
CA PRO A 488 39.05 -20.49 -18.14
C PRO A 488 38.89 -20.29 -16.62
N LYS A 489 38.65 -21.40 -15.90
CA LYS A 489 38.63 -21.40 -14.42
C LYS A 489 40.00 -20.98 -13.87
N PRO A 490 40.10 -19.97 -12.98
CA PRO A 490 41.38 -19.53 -12.42
C PRO A 490 42.14 -20.64 -11.67
N ASP A 491 43.47 -20.58 -11.67
CA ASP A 491 44.33 -21.49 -10.89
C ASP A 491 45.53 -20.72 -10.29
N PRO A 492 45.60 -20.52 -8.96
CA PRO A 492 44.62 -20.97 -7.96
C PRO A 492 43.34 -20.13 -7.97
N ALA A 493 42.18 -20.78 -7.89
CA ALA A 493 40.90 -20.11 -7.64
C ALA A 493 40.63 -20.00 -6.14
N THR A 494 40.14 -18.83 -5.70
CA THR A 494 39.87 -18.54 -4.28
C THR A 494 38.46 -17.98 -4.13
N LEU A 495 37.66 -18.61 -3.27
CA LEU A 495 36.34 -18.11 -2.86
C LEU A 495 36.49 -17.28 -1.59
N VAL A 496 36.12 -16.00 -1.64
CA VAL A 496 35.97 -15.13 -0.47
C VAL A 496 34.48 -14.92 -0.19
N PHE A 497 34.05 -15.07 1.05
CA PHE A 497 32.63 -15.02 1.39
C PHE A 497 32.33 -14.66 2.85
N ASP A 498 31.09 -14.26 3.08
CA ASP A 498 30.49 -14.13 4.40
C ASP A 498 29.46 -15.26 4.62
N LEU A 499 29.52 -15.92 5.78
CA LEU A 499 28.59 -16.98 6.15
C LEU A 499 27.65 -16.53 7.26
N VAL A 500 26.35 -16.62 7.04
CA VAL A 500 25.31 -16.40 8.04
C VAL A 500 24.68 -17.74 8.40
N VAL A 501 24.59 -18.00 9.69
CA VAL A 501 23.91 -19.18 10.23
C VAL A 501 22.81 -18.72 11.17
N THR A 502 21.58 -19.08 10.86
CA THR A 502 20.38 -18.68 11.59
C THR A 502 19.64 -19.93 12.08
N PRO A 503 19.83 -20.34 13.35
CA PRO A 503 19.08 -21.45 13.92
C PRO A 503 17.60 -21.10 14.10
N ARG A 504 16.75 -22.12 14.21
CA ARG A 504 15.31 -21.92 14.40
C ARG A 504 15.02 -21.26 15.74
N GLY A 505 14.30 -20.12 15.70
CA GLY A 505 13.90 -19.37 16.90
C GLY A 505 15.04 -18.71 17.67
N GLN A 506 16.22 -18.55 17.04
CA GLN A 506 17.41 -17.96 17.70
C GLN A 506 18.02 -16.84 16.87
N ASN A 507 18.93 -16.09 17.50
CA ASN A 507 19.71 -15.07 16.84
C ASN A 507 20.69 -15.67 15.83
N ARG A 508 20.82 -15.01 14.67
CA ARG A 508 21.83 -15.34 13.67
C ARG A 508 23.26 -15.14 14.20
N ARG A 509 24.22 -15.86 13.63
CA ARG A 509 25.66 -15.56 13.72
C ARG A 509 26.22 -15.30 12.33
N LEU A 510 27.07 -14.28 12.22
CA LEU A 510 27.79 -13.91 10.99
C LEU A 510 29.28 -14.26 11.14
N PHE A 511 29.83 -14.99 10.18
CA PHE A 511 31.24 -15.29 10.04
C PHE A 511 31.74 -14.60 8.77
N ALA A 512 32.26 -13.39 8.92
CA ALA A 512 32.66 -12.55 7.80
C ALA A 512 34.07 -12.86 7.28
N ALA A 513 34.33 -12.48 6.03
CA ALA A 513 35.62 -12.51 5.33
C ALA A 513 36.34 -13.87 5.45
N ARG A 514 35.61 -14.95 5.18
CA ARG A 514 36.16 -16.31 5.10
C ARG A 514 36.70 -16.58 3.71
N THR A 515 37.66 -17.48 3.64
CA THR A 515 38.38 -17.80 2.41
C THR A 515 38.54 -19.30 2.28
N LEU A 516 38.24 -19.84 1.09
CA LEU A 516 38.49 -21.23 0.73
C LEU A 516 39.18 -21.27 -0.64
N LEU A 517 40.18 -22.15 -0.78
CA LEU A 517 40.70 -22.50 -2.10
C LEU A 517 39.66 -23.37 -2.82
N ILE A 518 39.39 -23.05 -4.08
CA ILE A 518 38.46 -23.83 -4.90
C ILE A 518 39.26 -24.95 -5.57
N ALA A 519 39.01 -26.19 -5.15
CA ALA A 519 39.64 -27.37 -5.72
C ALA A 519 39.09 -27.69 -7.14
N PRO A 520 39.89 -28.34 -8.00
CA PRO A 520 39.42 -28.89 -9.28
C PRO A 520 38.20 -29.81 -9.11
N GLY A 521 37.23 -29.70 -10.03
CA GLY A 521 35.95 -30.43 -10.03
C GLY A 521 35.89 -31.61 -11.01
N PRO A 522 34.67 -32.16 -11.29
CA PRO A 522 33.38 -31.66 -10.85
C PRO A 522 32.88 -32.30 -9.54
N ALA A 523 32.49 -31.48 -8.57
CA ALA A 523 31.64 -31.89 -7.46
C ALA A 523 30.19 -32.09 -7.93
N ALA A 524 29.48 -33.05 -7.32
CA ALA A 524 28.07 -33.26 -7.60
C ALA A 524 27.21 -32.11 -7.06
N LEU A 525 26.17 -31.73 -7.80
CA LEU A 525 25.20 -30.75 -7.32
C LEU A 525 24.43 -31.33 -6.11
N PRO A 526 24.29 -30.56 -5.02
CA PRO A 526 23.48 -30.99 -3.89
C PRO A 526 21.99 -31.01 -4.27
N PRO A 527 21.17 -31.86 -3.63
CA PRO A 527 19.72 -31.77 -3.75
C PRO A 527 19.22 -30.37 -3.36
N ASP A 528 18.23 -29.86 -4.09
CA ASP A 528 17.62 -28.58 -3.73
C ASP A 528 16.69 -28.75 -2.52
N VAL A 529 17.11 -28.20 -1.39
CA VAL A 529 16.35 -28.24 -0.13
C VAL A 529 15.15 -27.30 -0.12
N PHE A 530 15.03 -26.42 -1.12
CA PHE A 530 13.93 -25.46 -1.25
C PHE A 530 12.94 -25.84 -2.36
N ALA A 531 13.16 -26.94 -3.06
CA ALA A 531 12.23 -27.40 -4.09
C ALA A 531 10.81 -27.58 -3.51
N PRO A 532 9.76 -27.17 -4.24
CA PRO A 532 8.39 -27.32 -3.78
C PRO A 532 8.01 -28.81 -3.69
N ALA A 533 7.10 -29.15 -2.77
CA ALA A 533 6.58 -30.52 -2.68
C ALA A 533 5.76 -30.92 -3.93
N LEU A 534 5.16 -29.94 -4.60
CA LEU A 534 4.44 -30.08 -5.86
C LEU A 534 4.67 -28.81 -6.68
N ASP A 535 5.24 -28.94 -7.87
CA ASP A 535 5.38 -27.83 -8.81
C ASP A 535 4.10 -27.63 -9.63
N ARG A 536 3.19 -26.83 -9.10
CA ARG A 536 1.94 -26.49 -9.80
C ARG A 536 2.17 -25.62 -11.03
N MET A 537 3.16 -24.72 -10.99
CA MET A 537 3.42 -23.80 -12.10
C MET A 537 3.99 -24.55 -13.32
N GLY A 538 4.98 -25.41 -13.10
CA GLY A 538 5.54 -26.27 -14.13
C GLY A 538 4.50 -27.24 -14.72
N GLY A 539 3.52 -27.65 -13.91
CA GLY A 539 2.39 -28.48 -14.36
C GLY A 539 1.33 -27.77 -15.22
N LEU A 540 1.35 -26.43 -15.32
CA LEU A 540 0.38 -25.69 -16.14
C LEU A 540 0.74 -25.74 -17.61
N SER A 541 -0.30 -25.82 -18.45
CA SER A 541 -0.14 -25.66 -19.89
C SER A 541 0.32 -24.24 -20.23
N ASP A 542 1.29 -24.14 -21.14
CA ASP A 542 1.93 -22.89 -21.52
C ASP A 542 0.98 -21.90 -22.20
N ASN A 543 -0.14 -22.36 -22.76
CA ASN A 543 -1.18 -21.47 -23.30
C ASN A 543 -1.99 -20.71 -22.23
N LEU A 544 -1.73 -20.98 -20.95
CA LEU A 544 -2.26 -20.24 -19.80
C LEU A 544 -1.23 -19.27 -19.22
N LYS A 545 0.00 -19.23 -19.77
CA LYS A 545 1.14 -18.46 -19.30
C LYS A 545 1.52 -17.34 -20.27
N SER A 546 1.99 -16.22 -19.74
CA SER A 546 2.63 -15.14 -20.50
C SER A 546 3.88 -14.66 -19.79
N VAL A 547 4.93 -14.41 -20.58
CA VAL A 547 6.20 -13.82 -20.15
C VAL A 547 6.48 -12.54 -20.92
N ALA A 548 7.32 -11.65 -20.39
CA ALA A 548 7.66 -10.41 -21.07
C ALA A 548 9.10 -9.96 -20.74
N PRO A 549 10.09 -10.39 -21.54
CA PRO A 549 11.50 -10.25 -21.20
C PRO A 549 12.07 -8.91 -21.70
N VAL A 550 12.26 -7.92 -20.84
CA VAL A 550 12.77 -6.58 -21.13
C VAL A 550 14.23 -6.42 -20.64
N PRO A 551 15.23 -6.44 -21.54
CA PRO A 551 16.66 -6.45 -21.19
C PRO A 551 17.12 -5.27 -20.34
N ILE A 552 16.54 -4.09 -20.57
CA ILE A 552 16.87 -2.88 -19.84
C ILE A 552 16.60 -2.97 -18.33
N PHE A 553 15.77 -3.93 -17.92
CA PHE A 553 15.43 -4.27 -16.54
C PHE A 553 16.08 -5.59 -16.07
N GLY A 554 17.00 -6.15 -16.85
CA GLY A 554 17.78 -7.33 -16.48
C GLY A 554 17.08 -8.67 -16.69
N THR A 555 16.25 -8.78 -17.74
CA THR A 555 15.64 -10.06 -18.16
C THR A 555 16.16 -10.44 -19.56
N ASP A 556 16.07 -11.71 -19.96
CA ASP A 556 16.74 -12.22 -21.18
C ASP A 556 16.38 -11.46 -22.47
N ASP A 557 17.25 -11.52 -23.48
CA ASP A 557 16.99 -10.92 -24.78
C ASP A 557 15.82 -11.67 -25.47
N GLY A 558 14.76 -10.92 -25.78
CA GLY A 558 13.72 -11.39 -26.71
C GLY A 558 14.27 -11.60 -28.12
N PRO A 559 13.43 -12.00 -29.10
CA PRO A 559 13.90 -12.17 -30.49
C PRO A 559 14.54 -10.90 -31.06
N ASP A 560 15.58 -11.09 -31.90
CA ASP A 560 16.45 -10.06 -32.49
C ASP A 560 15.70 -8.89 -33.17
N ASP A 561 16.22 -7.68 -32.94
CA ASP A 561 15.79 -6.40 -33.50
C ASP A 561 16.00 -6.31 -35.02
N GLY A 562 15.06 -6.86 -35.80
CA GLY A 562 14.97 -6.57 -37.23
C GLY A 562 14.60 -5.10 -37.47
N ALA A 563 15.23 -4.43 -38.46
CA ALA A 563 14.91 -3.05 -38.81
C ALA A 563 13.43 -2.87 -39.17
N ALA A 564 12.68 -2.14 -38.34
CA ALA A 564 11.26 -1.88 -38.52
C ALA A 564 11.00 -0.63 -39.39
N GLY A 565 10.06 -0.72 -40.34
CA GLY A 565 9.67 0.40 -41.21
C GLY A 565 8.50 1.24 -40.69
N THR A 566 7.70 0.71 -39.75
CA THR A 566 6.52 1.36 -39.17
C THR A 566 6.39 1.10 -37.65
N PRO A 567 5.59 1.88 -36.90
CA PRO A 567 5.27 1.62 -35.48
C PRO A 567 4.76 0.21 -35.18
N VAL A 568 3.88 -0.29 -36.05
CA VAL A 568 3.29 -1.63 -35.91
C VAL A 568 4.35 -2.69 -36.17
N ASP A 569 5.22 -2.49 -37.17
CA ASP A 569 6.35 -3.39 -37.41
C ASP A 569 7.31 -3.42 -36.22
N ALA A 570 7.56 -2.28 -35.58
CA ALA A 570 8.41 -2.19 -34.39
C ALA A 570 7.79 -2.94 -33.19
N ALA A 571 6.49 -2.74 -32.93
CA ALA A 571 5.80 -3.46 -31.88
C ALA A 571 5.75 -4.98 -32.11
N ARG A 572 5.64 -5.39 -33.38
CA ARG A 572 5.61 -6.79 -33.82
C ARG A 572 6.97 -7.47 -33.80
N ALA A 573 8.04 -6.75 -34.17
CA ALA A 573 9.41 -7.28 -34.15
C ALA A 573 9.84 -7.69 -32.74
N LEU A 574 9.42 -6.92 -31.74
CA LEU A 574 9.71 -7.18 -30.32
C LEU A 574 8.74 -8.18 -29.67
N ALA A 575 7.70 -8.61 -30.39
CA ALA A 575 6.77 -9.63 -29.95
C ALA A 575 7.28 -11.02 -30.35
N SER A 576 7.03 -12.00 -29.48
CA SER A 576 7.06 -13.39 -29.89
C SER A 576 5.70 -13.96 -29.56
N GLU A 577 4.84 -14.12 -30.57
CA GLU A 577 3.52 -14.74 -30.38
C GLU A 577 3.65 -16.25 -30.10
N THR A 578 4.61 -16.68 -29.27
CA THR A 578 4.90 -18.06 -28.88
C THR A 578 3.90 -18.62 -27.87
N VAL A 579 4.14 -19.84 -27.40
CA VAL A 579 3.45 -20.46 -26.26
C VAL A 579 4.54 -20.98 -25.31
N PRO A 580 4.75 -20.39 -24.12
CA PRO A 580 4.05 -19.23 -23.53
C PRO A 580 4.15 -17.95 -24.36
N ARG A 581 3.14 -17.07 -24.24
CA ARG A 581 3.06 -15.86 -25.06
C ARG A 581 3.98 -14.74 -24.56
N THR A 582 4.76 -14.17 -25.47
CA THR A 582 5.46 -12.89 -25.30
C THR A 582 4.74 -11.81 -26.10
N GLY A 583 3.85 -11.06 -25.45
CA GLY A 583 2.99 -10.10 -26.14
C GLY A 583 3.75 -8.90 -26.74
N PRO A 584 3.14 -8.18 -27.72
CA PRO A 584 3.78 -7.04 -28.39
C PRO A 584 4.15 -5.90 -27.44
N ARG A 585 5.22 -5.18 -27.76
CA ARG A 585 5.72 -4.09 -26.90
C ARG A 585 6.52 -3.09 -27.72
N LEU A 586 6.62 -1.87 -27.19
CA LEU A 586 7.50 -0.85 -27.77
C LEU A 586 8.95 -1.08 -27.32
N PRO A 587 9.95 -0.54 -28.06
CA PRO A 587 11.34 -0.53 -27.62
C PRO A 587 11.48 -0.02 -26.18
N THR A 588 12.30 -0.71 -25.37
CA THR A 588 12.54 -0.42 -23.93
C THR A 588 11.33 -0.53 -22.99
N MET A 589 10.14 -0.86 -23.49
CA MET A 589 8.90 -0.96 -22.70
C MET A 589 8.92 -2.15 -21.75
N GLY A 590 8.66 -1.87 -20.46
CA GLY A 590 8.39 -2.83 -19.41
C GLY A 590 7.00 -3.42 -19.52
N ARG A 591 6.83 -4.73 -19.33
CA ARG A 591 5.55 -5.30 -18.87
C ARG A 591 5.79 -5.88 -17.49
N LEU A 592 5.36 -5.15 -16.48
CA LEU A 592 5.90 -5.28 -15.12
C LEU A 592 4.99 -6.07 -14.19
N GLU A 593 3.76 -6.42 -14.60
CA GLU A 593 2.81 -7.08 -13.73
C GLU A 593 3.04 -8.60 -13.59
N GLY A 594 2.94 -9.07 -12.35
CA GLY A 594 2.77 -10.47 -11.98
C GLY A 594 1.31 -10.73 -11.60
N ILE A 595 0.64 -11.62 -12.32
CA ILE A 595 -0.75 -12.01 -12.11
C ILE A 595 -0.85 -13.52 -12.03
N VAL A 596 -1.47 -14.01 -10.96
CA VAL A 596 -1.97 -15.38 -10.88
C VAL A 596 -3.44 -15.29 -10.53
N VAL A 597 -4.32 -15.80 -11.40
CA VAL A 597 -5.76 -15.67 -11.24
C VAL A 597 -6.46 -16.96 -11.67
N SER A 598 -7.46 -17.38 -10.89
CA SER A 598 -8.30 -18.55 -11.20
C SER A 598 -9.78 -18.27 -10.96
N GLY A 599 -10.63 -18.93 -11.76
CA GLY A 599 -12.08 -18.93 -11.63
C GLY A 599 -12.58 -20.36 -11.54
N ILE A 600 -13.47 -20.65 -10.59
CA ILE A 600 -14.04 -21.99 -10.41
C ILE A 600 -15.56 -21.95 -10.31
N GLY A 601 -16.24 -23.05 -10.66
CA GLY A 601 -17.64 -23.23 -10.32
C GLY A 601 -17.82 -23.23 -8.80
N SER A 602 -18.83 -22.51 -8.30
CA SER A 602 -19.03 -22.34 -6.85
C SER A 602 -20.49 -22.05 -6.54
N ALA A 603 -20.95 -22.50 -5.36
CA ALA A 603 -22.28 -22.15 -4.86
C ALA A 603 -22.39 -20.67 -4.45
N ASN A 604 -21.27 -19.95 -4.35
CA ASN A 604 -21.22 -18.52 -4.02
C ASN A 604 -21.62 -17.62 -5.19
N VAL A 605 -21.74 -18.17 -6.40
CA VAL A 605 -22.11 -17.44 -7.62
C VAL A 605 -23.33 -18.10 -8.27
N SER A 606 -24.25 -17.28 -8.77
CA SER A 606 -25.41 -17.76 -9.55
C SER A 606 -25.19 -17.67 -11.06
N ALA A 607 -24.16 -16.92 -11.50
CA ALA A 607 -23.71 -16.82 -12.88
C ALA A 607 -22.21 -16.42 -12.91
N GLY A 608 -21.50 -16.85 -13.95
CA GLY A 608 -20.04 -16.69 -14.05
C GLY A 608 -19.28 -17.64 -13.12
N LEU A 609 -17.98 -17.39 -12.96
CA LEU A 609 -17.10 -18.14 -12.06
C LEU A 609 -16.80 -17.35 -10.76
N ASP A 610 -16.44 -18.07 -9.71
CA ASP A 610 -15.92 -17.49 -8.48
C ASP A 610 -14.43 -17.20 -8.63
N TRP A 611 -14.08 -15.93 -8.83
CA TRP A 611 -12.71 -15.50 -9.15
C TRP A 611 -11.89 -15.17 -7.90
N ASP A 612 -10.62 -15.54 -7.91
CA ASP A 612 -9.60 -15.18 -6.93
C ASP A 612 -8.29 -14.94 -7.67
N GLY A 613 -7.54 -13.90 -7.30
CA GLY A 613 -6.28 -13.59 -7.95
C GLY A 613 -5.36 -12.73 -7.11
N VAL A 614 -4.08 -12.79 -7.45
CA VAL A 614 -3.00 -12.00 -6.86
C VAL A 614 -2.39 -11.15 -7.96
N LEU A 615 -2.29 -9.84 -7.72
CA LEU A 615 -1.57 -8.88 -8.55
C LEU A 615 -0.34 -8.36 -7.80
N SER A 616 0.81 -8.39 -8.45
CA SER A 616 2.10 -7.86 -7.98
C SER A 616 2.90 -7.28 -9.14
N ALA A 617 4.08 -6.76 -8.84
CA ALA A 617 5.14 -6.52 -9.82
C ALA A 617 6.25 -7.59 -9.76
N ALA A 618 6.07 -8.59 -8.90
CA ALA A 618 7.07 -9.63 -8.69
C ALA A 618 7.03 -10.67 -9.80
N PRO A 619 8.19 -11.17 -10.25
CA PRO A 619 8.25 -12.36 -11.08
C PRO A 619 7.81 -13.62 -10.30
N TRP A 620 7.41 -14.66 -11.02
CA TRP A 620 7.34 -16.00 -10.47
C TRP A 620 8.74 -16.61 -10.54
N SER A 621 9.56 -16.32 -9.53
CA SER A 621 10.94 -16.79 -9.45
C SER A 621 11.39 -17.02 -8.00
N ARG A 622 12.50 -17.73 -7.84
CA ARG A 622 13.12 -17.98 -6.53
C ARG A 622 13.50 -16.70 -5.80
N ASP A 623 13.83 -15.63 -6.52
CA ASP A 623 14.18 -14.33 -5.96
C ASP A 623 13.02 -13.63 -5.26
N THR A 624 11.78 -13.96 -5.63
CA THR A 624 10.58 -13.49 -4.94
C THR A 624 10.48 -14.12 -3.55
N MET A 625 11.10 -15.26 -3.27
CA MET A 625 11.20 -15.81 -1.91
C MET A 625 12.26 -15.05 -1.09
N SER A 626 11.92 -13.83 -0.68
CA SER A 626 12.83 -12.94 0.04
C SER A 626 12.12 -12.19 1.17
N ALA A 627 12.62 -12.36 2.40
CA ALA A 627 12.11 -11.71 3.60
C ALA A 627 13.17 -11.72 4.72
N SER A 628 12.94 -10.94 5.80
CA SER A 628 13.84 -10.93 6.97
C SER A 628 15.32 -10.76 6.59
N HIS A 629 15.64 -9.80 5.70
CA HIS A 629 16.99 -9.62 5.16
C HIS A 629 18.03 -9.35 6.25
N ALA A 630 17.64 -8.66 7.33
CA ALA A 630 18.42 -8.50 8.54
C ALA A 630 18.68 -9.80 9.33
N GLN A 631 18.25 -10.96 8.84
CA GLN A 631 18.60 -12.30 9.33
C GLN A 631 19.31 -13.17 8.28
N GLY A 632 19.56 -12.64 7.08
CA GLY A 632 20.20 -13.37 5.97
C GLY A 632 19.23 -14.19 5.12
N ASN A 633 17.97 -13.75 4.98
CA ASN A 633 16.90 -14.44 4.24
C ASN A 633 16.71 -15.91 4.67
N PRO A 634 16.58 -16.21 5.98
CA PRO A 634 16.54 -17.59 6.45
C PRO A 634 15.30 -18.33 5.95
N GLY A 635 15.48 -19.60 5.58
CA GLY A 635 14.39 -20.46 5.08
C GLY A 635 14.06 -20.31 3.60
N ASN A 636 14.75 -19.42 2.89
CA ASN A 636 14.48 -19.12 1.50
C ASN A 636 15.71 -19.43 0.61
N PRO A 637 15.50 -19.61 -0.72
CA PRO A 637 16.58 -19.74 -1.69
C PRO A 637 17.59 -18.58 -1.66
N PRO A 638 18.80 -18.78 -2.21
CA PRO A 638 19.70 -17.68 -2.46
C PRO A 638 19.13 -16.73 -3.53
N GLY A 639 19.39 -15.43 -3.39
CA GLY A 639 18.96 -14.40 -4.34
C GLY A 639 19.21 -12.98 -3.82
N PRO A 640 18.83 -11.95 -4.60
CA PRO A 640 18.80 -10.54 -4.20
C PRO A 640 17.92 -10.32 -2.97
N ASP A 641 18.23 -9.26 -2.22
CA ASP A 641 17.39 -8.84 -1.09
C ASP A 641 16.23 -8.02 -1.66
N THR A 642 15.13 -8.70 -2.00
CA THR A 642 13.98 -8.12 -2.69
C THR A 642 12.82 -7.93 -1.72
N HIS A 643 12.19 -6.77 -1.79
CA HIS A 643 10.91 -6.49 -1.16
C HIS A 643 9.81 -6.50 -2.23
N SER A 644 8.93 -7.49 -2.14
CA SER A 644 7.80 -7.66 -3.06
C SER A 644 6.50 -7.49 -2.30
N SER A 645 5.62 -6.61 -2.77
CA SER A 645 4.25 -6.46 -2.27
C SER A 645 3.25 -6.94 -3.30
N ALA A 646 2.06 -7.31 -2.85
CA ALA A 646 0.97 -7.74 -3.72
C ALA A 646 -0.39 -7.40 -3.13
N VAL A 647 -1.41 -7.48 -3.97
CA VAL A 647 -2.81 -7.37 -3.59
C VAL A 647 -3.55 -8.62 -4.07
N ARG A 648 -4.25 -9.27 -3.15
CA ARG A 648 -5.19 -10.35 -3.46
C ARG A 648 -6.59 -9.79 -3.61
N VAL A 649 -7.30 -10.21 -4.64
CA VAL A 649 -8.64 -9.75 -5.00
C VAL A 649 -9.56 -10.92 -5.31
N GLU A 650 -10.82 -10.85 -4.87
CA GLU A 650 -11.84 -11.87 -5.13
C GLU A 650 -13.05 -11.33 -5.92
N GLY A 651 -13.89 -12.24 -6.40
CA GLY A 651 -15.19 -11.95 -6.99
C GLY A 651 -15.10 -11.08 -8.24
N ALA A 652 -15.94 -10.05 -8.32
CA ALA A 652 -15.99 -9.19 -9.51
C ALA A 652 -14.69 -8.42 -9.80
N LEU A 653 -13.85 -8.18 -8.78
CA LEU A 653 -12.54 -7.55 -9.00
C LEU A 653 -11.50 -8.58 -9.49
N GLY A 654 -11.57 -9.83 -9.00
CA GLY A 654 -10.80 -10.94 -9.57
C GLY A 654 -11.17 -11.25 -11.03
N TYR A 655 -12.45 -11.08 -11.39
CA TYR A 655 -12.91 -11.15 -12.78
C TYR A 655 -12.27 -10.07 -13.67
N ASP A 656 -12.21 -8.82 -13.19
CA ASP A 656 -11.55 -7.75 -13.95
C ASP A 656 -10.05 -8.05 -14.16
N LEU A 657 -9.39 -8.65 -13.15
CA LEU A 657 -8.01 -9.11 -13.26
C LEU A 657 -7.85 -10.26 -14.28
N ALA A 658 -8.78 -11.22 -14.30
CA ALA A 658 -8.79 -12.31 -15.29
C ALA A 658 -8.96 -11.80 -16.73
N ARG A 659 -9.81 -10.78 -16.94
CA ARG A 659 -9.98 -10.13 -18.27
C ARG A 659 -8.71 -9.43 -18.73
N HIS A 660 -7.95 -8.84 -17.81
CA HIS A 660 -6.65 -8.28 -18.15
C HIS A 660 -5.63 -9.40 -18.45
N ALA A 661 -5.57 -10.43 -17.61
CA ALA A 661 -4.64 -11.55 -17.77
C ALA A 661 -4.84 -12.33 -19.08
N VAL A 662 -6.07 -12.61 -19.49
CA VAL A 662 -6.33 -13.36 -20.75
C VAL A 662 -5.80 -12.61 -21.99
N ARG A 663 -5.79 -11.27 -21.98
CA ARG A 663 -5.22 -10.45 -23.07
C ARG A 663 -3.70 -10.48 -23.10
N ARG A 664 -3.06 -10.75 -21.95
CA ARG A 664 -1.61 -10.98 -21.88
C ARG A 664 -1.26 -12.37 -22.42
N VAL A 665 -2.03 -13.38 -22.00
CA VAL A 665 -1.80 -14.79 -22.32
C VAL A 665 -2.16 -15.17 -23.76
N GLN A 666 -3.11 -14.48 -24.39
CA GLN A 666 -3.58 -14.79 -25.74
C GLN A 666 -3.51 -13.58 -26.68
N PRO A 667 -3.23 -13.79 -27.98
CA PRO A 667 -3.40 -12.73 -28.99
C PRO A 667 -4.88 -12.36 -29.14
N PHE A 668 -5.22 -11.28 -29.86
CA PHE A 668 -6.63 -10.91 -30.04
C PHE A 668 -7.42 -11.94 -30.85
N ILE A 669 -6.80 -12.39 -31.95
CA ILE A 669 -7.20 -13.53 -32.78
C ILE A 669 -5.94 -14.35 -33.12
N PRO A 670 -6.08 -15.57 -33.64
CA PRO A 670 -4.95 -16.29 -34.19
C PRO A 670 -4.29 -15.50 -35.34
N LEU A 671 -2.97 -15.29 -35.25
CA LEU A 671 -2.21 -14.51 -36.22
C LEU A 671 -1.42 -15.42 -37.18
N PRO A 672 -1.23 -15.02 -38.45
CA PRO A 672 -0.38 -15.75 -39.39
C PRO A 672 1.05 -15.93 -38.85
N GLY A 673 1.58 -17.15 -38.94
CA GLY A 673 2.92 -17.47 -38.41
C GLY A 673 2.96 -17.69 -36.89
N GLY A 674 1.84 -17.53 -36.20
CA GLY A 674 1.69 -17.87 -34.79
C GLY A 674 1.44 -19.37 -34.53
N PRO A 675 1.33 -19.77 -33.25
CA PRO A 675 1.02 -21.12 -32.80
C PRO A 675 -0.29 -21.63 -33.39
N PRO A 676 -0.48 -22.95 -33.48
CA PRO A 676 -1.74 -23.51 -33.94
C PRO A 676 -2.92 -22.99 -33.12
N VAL A 677 -4.08 -22.79 -33.77
CA VAL A 677 -5.32 -22.29 -33.13
C VAL A 677 -5.72 -23.09 -31.88
N GLY A 678 -5.42 -24.40 -31.84
CA GLY A 678 -5.68 -25.23 -30.66
C GLY A 678 -4.81 -24.90 -29.43
N GLN A 679 -3.69 -24.21 -29.62
CA GLN A 679 -2.80 -23.72 -28.56
C GLN A 679 -2.99 -22.23 -28.28
N ALA A 680 -3.24 -21.43 -29.31
CA ALA A 680 -3.49 -19.98 -29.19
C ALA A 680 -4.77 -19.57 -29.94
N PRO A 681 -5.97 -19.85 -29.40
CA PRO A 681 -7.24 -19.52 -30.06
C PRO A 681 -7.56 -18.02 -30.08
N GLY A 682 -6.81 -17.21 -29.33
CA GLY A 682 -7.04 -15.78 -29.13
C GLY A 682 -8.01 -15.49 -27.98
N TRP A 683 -7.89 -14.30 -27.37
CA TRP A 683 -8.66 -13.95 -26.18
C TRP A 683 -10.16 -13.82 -26.47
N LEU A 684 -10.56 -13.44 -27.69
CA LEU A 684 -11.98 -13.38 -28.09
C LEU A 684 -12.65 -14.77 -28.00
N ALA A 685 -11.99 -15.80 -28.53
CA ALA A 685 -12.50 -17.17 -28.46
C ALA A 685 -12.35 -17.75 -27.06
N MET A 686 -11.17 -17.60 -26.44
CA MET A 686 -10.88 -18.15 -25.12
C MET A 686 -11.80 -17.59 -24.03
N SER A 687 -12.18 -16.32 -24.14
CA SER A 687 -13.07 -15.69 -23.17
C SER A 687 -14.53 -15.70 -23.58
N GLY A 688 -14.94 -16.31 -24.70
CA GLY A 688 -16.31 -16.18 -25.23
C GLY A 688 -17.42 -16.93 -24.50
N GLY A 689 -17.07 -17.92 -23.68
CA GLY A 689 -18.01 -18.78 -22.95
C GLY A 689 -18.66 -18.12 -21.72
N ASP A 690 -19.63 -18.83 -21.14
CA ASP A 690 -20.37 -18.37 -19.94
C ASP A 690 -19.51 -18.34 -18.66
N ASN A 691 -18.40 -19.08 -18.67
CA ASN A 691 -17.39 -19.08 -17.61
C ASN A 691 -16.66 -17.73 -17.48
N MET A 692 -16.73 -16.87 -18.49
CA MET A 692 -16.22 -15.49 -18.46
C MET A 692 -17.34 -14.44 -18.39
N ASN A 693 -18.54 -14.82 -17.96
CA ASN A 693 -19.57 -13.84 -17.62
C ASN A 693 -19.22 -13.10 -16.32
N PRO A 694 -19.58 -11.81 -16.19
CA PRO A 694 -19.41 -11.09 -14.94
C PRO A 694 -20.03 -11.88 -13.78
N PRO A 695 -19.30 -12.11 -12.69
CA PRO A 695 -19.78 -12.95 -11.61
C PRO A 695 -20.97 -12.28 -10.92
N VAL A 696 -22.06 -13.02 -10.76
CA VAL A 696 -23.23 -12.61 -9.97
C VAL A 696 -23.19 -13.36 -8.65
N ARG A 697 -23.00 -12.61 -7.56
CA ARG A 697 -22.97 -13.17 -6.20
C ARG A 697 -24.31 -13.81 -5.87
N ALA A 698 -24.26 -15.04 -5.35
CA ALA A 698 -25.39 -15.70 -4.74
C ALA A 698 -25.41 -15.37 -3.23
N GLY A 699 -26.43 -14.65 -2.77
CA GLY A 699 -26.63 -14.36 -1.35
C GLY A 699 -25.79 -13.21 -0.79
N ALA A 700 -25.55 -13.24 0.53
CA ALA A 700 -24.86 -12.17 1.25
C ALA A 700 -23.36 -12.14 0.94
N ALA A 701 -22.73 -10.97 1.14
CA ALA A 701 -21.29 -10.82 0.98
C ALA A 701 -20.51 -11.78 1.91
N PRO A 702 -19.40 -12.40 1.42
CA PRO A 702 -18.59 -13.28 2.25
C PRO A 702 -17.94 -12.52 3.41
N ALA A 703 -17.55 -13.25 4.44
CA ALA A 703 -16.86 -12.66 5.59
C ALA A 703 -15.57 -11.95 5.14
N GLY A 704 -15.36 -10.71 5.60
CA GLY A 704 -14.18 -9.90 5.23
C GLY A 704 -14.27 -9.18 3.88
N ALA A 705 -15.41 -9.27 3.18
CA ALA A 705 -15.70 -8.53 1.95
C ALA A 705 -16.12 -7.08 2.24
N THR A 706 -15.28 -6.37 2.99
CA THR A 706 -15.53 -5.00 3.46
C THR A 706 -14.91 -3.96 2.54
N SER A 707 -14.32 -4.33 1.41
CA SER A 707 -13.56 -3.41 0.58
C SER A 707 -14.28 -3.06 -0.71
N SER A 708 -13.92 -1.91 -1.28
CA SER A 708 -14.17 -1.59 -2.68
C SER A 708 -12.86 -1.35 -3.40
N GLY A 709 -12.80 -1.71 -4.67
CA GLY A 709 -11.61 -1.51 -5.49
C GLY A 709 -11.92 -1.37 -6.96
N VAL A 710 -10.92 -0.94 -7.71
CA VAL A 710 -10.95 -0.81 -9.17
C VAL A 710 -9.60 -1.22 -9.73
N LEU A 711 -9.63 -1.99 -10.81
CA LEU A 711 -8.42 -2.33 -11.56
C LEU A 711 -8.11 -1.18 -12.53
N LEU A 712 -6.94 -0.58 -12.38
CA LEU A 712 -6.44 0.54 -13.17
C LEU A 712 -5.31 0.04 -14.08
N HIS A 713 -5.36 0.42 -15.35
CA HIS A 713 -4.32 0.08 -16.32
C HIS A 713 -3.48 1.30 -16.70
N SER A 714 -2.19 1.05 -16.90
CA SER A 714 -1.25 1.95 -17.57
C SER A 714 -0.69 1.21 -18.77
N ILE A 715 -1.00 1.73 -19.96
CA ILE A 715 -0.75 1.07 -21.25
C ILE A 715 -0.35 2.13 -22.27
N ALA A 716 0.77 1.94 -22.97
CA ALA A 716 1.13 2.75 -24.12
C ALA A 716 0.15 2.53 -25.28
N ALA A 717 -0.11 3.60 -26.04
CA ALA A 717 -0.76 3.48 -27.34
C ALA A 717 0.04 2.54 -28.26
N VAL A 718 -0.64 1.85 -29.18
CA VAL A 718 -0.09 0.90 -30.17
C VAL A 718 0.44 -0.42 -29.57
N ALA A 719 0.67 -0.53 -28.25
CA ALA A 719 1.41 -1.66 -27.69
C ALA A 719 0.62 -2.98 -27.54
N GLU A 720 -0.57 -2.98 -26.90
CA GLU A 720 -1.22 -4.26 -26.53
C GLU A 720 -1.83 -5.03 -27.70
N THR A 721 -2.52 -4.32 -28.59
CA THR A 721 -3.11 -4.87 -29.81
C THR A 721 -2.82 -3.92 -30.99
N PRO A 722 -1.57 -3.90 -31.50
CA PRO A 722 -1.13 -2.92 -32.50
C PRO A 722 -2.02 -2.87 -33.74
N GLU A 723 -2.64 -3.99 -34.13
CA GLU A 723 -3.55 -4.07 -35.27
C GLU A 723 -4.71 -3.08 -35.19
N LEU A 724 -5.33 -2.94 -34.01
CA LEU A 724 -6.52 -2.11 -33.86
C LEU A 724 -6.21 -0.63 -34.05
N SER A 725 -4.94 -0.22 -33.86
CA SER A 725 -4.48 1.14 -34.12
C SER A 725 -4.44 1.50 -35.61
N LEU A 726 -4.50 0.52 -36.53
CA LEU A 726 -4.53 0.73 -37.98
C LEU A 726 -5.93 1.04 -38.52
N LEU A 727 -6.98 0.87 -37.71
CA LEU A 727 -8.35 1.13 -38.14
C LEU A 727 -8.58 2.64 -38.28
N PRO A 728 -9.29 3.09 -39.33
CA PRO A 728 -9.55 4.51 -39.55
C PRO A 728 -10.56 5.08 -38.53
N ASP A 729 -10.57 6.40 -38.37
CA ASP A 729 -11.61 7.10 -37.62
C ASP A 729 -13.01 6.82 -38.20
N GLY A 730 -14.03 6.74 -37.34
CA GLY A 730 -15.41 6.43 -37.75
C GLY A 730 -15.64 4.96 -38.13
N ASN A 731 -14.72 4.07 -37.78
CA ASN A 731 -14.91 2.63 -37.89
C ASN A 731 -16.05 2.13 -36.97
N PRO A 732 -16.52 0.88 -37.15
CA PRO A 732 -17.60 0.34 -36.33
C PRO A 732 -17.37 0.48 -34.82
N LEU A 733 -16.15 0.26 -34.31
CA LEU A 733 -15.83 0.25 -32.89
C LEU A 733 -15.93 1.63 -32.21
N ASN A 734 -15.76 2.72 -32.96
CA ASN A 734 -15.97 4.10 -32.47
C ASN A 734 -17.23 4.77 -33.02
N SER A 735 -18.17 3.99 -33.60
CA SER A 735 -19.48 4.46 -34.07
C SER A 735 -20.62 4.10 -33.10
N ALA A 736 -21.67 4.92 -33.04
CA ALA A 736 -22.82 4.73 -32.14
C ALA A 736 -23.86 3.68 -32.63
N THR A 737 -23.55 2.91 -33.67
CA THR A 737 -24.50 1.99 -34.31
C THR A 737 -24.45 0.60 -33.66
N PRO A 738 -25.59 -0.11 -33.47
CA PRO A 738 -25.56 -1.49 -32.98
C PRO A 738 -24.79 -2.39 -33.94
N LEU A 739 -23.88 -3.19 -33.40
CA LEU A 739 -22.99 -4.06 -34.17
C LEU A 739 -23.16 -5.52 -33.76
N ASP A 740 -23.14 -6.40 -34.75
CA ASP A 740 -22.94 -7.83 -34.54
C ASP A 740 -21.43 -8.11 -34.44
N LEU A 741 -21.02 -8.94 -33.46
CA LEU A 741 -19.61 -9.21 -33.19
C LEU A 741 -18.88 -9.79 -34.40
N GLN A 742 -19.49 -10.74 -35.10
CA GLN A 742 -18.86 -11.37 -36.26
C GLN A 742 -18.71 -10.39 -37.43
N THR A 743 -19.67 -9.49 -37.61
CA THR A 743 -19.58 -8.40 -38.59
C THR A 743 -18.37 -7.51 -38.29
N VAL A 744 -18.18 -7.11 -37.04
CA VAL A 744 -17.02 -6.31 -36.62
C VAL A 744 -15.71 -7.06 -36.82
N ILE A 745 -15.66 -8.35 -36.48
CA ILE A 745 -14.47 -9.18 -36.70
C ILE A 745 -14.14 -9.27 -38.20
N ASN A 746 -15.15 -9.43 -39.06
CA ASN A 746 -14.97 -9.47 -40.50
C ASN A 746 -14.40 -8.14 -41.03
N ASP A 747 -14.94 -7.01 -40.56
CA ASP A 747 -14.49 -5.68 -40.97
C ASP A 747 -13.07 -5.40 -40.50
N VAL A 748 -12.73 -5.77 -39.26
CA VAL A 748 -11.38 -5.65 -38.71
C VAL A 748 -10.41 -6.54 -39.48
N ALA A 749 -10.75 -7.82 -39.71
CA ALA A 749 -9.90 -8.74 -40.46
C ALA A 749 -9.69 -8.26 -41.91
N ALA A 750 -10.75 -7.76 -42.56
CA ALA A 750 -10.67 -7.18 -43.90
C ALA A 750 -9.77 -5.94 -43.94
N ALA A 751 -9.91 -5.03 -42.97
CA ALA A 751 -9.07 -3.84 -42.86
C ALA A 751 -7.58 -4.18 -42.63
N LEU A 752 -7.30 -5.29 -41.95
CA LEU A 752 -5.95 -5.78 -41.66
C LEU A 752 -5.38 -6.71 -42.74
N GLY A 753 -6.16 -7.07 -43.77
CA GLY A 753 -5.75 -8.06 -44.78
C GLY A 753 -5.58 -9.48 -44.23
N LEU A 754 -6.25 -9.81 -43.13
CA LEU A 754 -6.20 -11.11 -42.47
C LEU A 754 -7.43 -11.97 -42.80
N PRO A 755 -7.33 -13.31 -42.79
CA PRO A 755 -8.51 -14.16 -42.85
C PRO A 755 -9.35 -13.97 -41.58
N ALA A 756 -10.64 -13.68 -41.75
CA ALA A 756 -11.55 -13.52 -40.62
C ALA A 756 -11.79 -14.88 -39.93
N PRO A 757 -11.50 -15.02 -38.62
CA PRO A 757 -11.89 -16.21 -37.88
C PRO A 757 -13.40 -16.23 -37.68
N THR A 758 -13.99 -17.43 -37.70
CA THR A 758 -15.35 -17.61 -37.20
C THR A 758 -15.30 -17.71 -35.68
N VAL A 759 -16.00 -16.81 -34.99
CA VAL A 759 -16.09 -16.76 -33.52
C VAL A 759 -17.54 -17.02 -33.14
N ASP A 760 -17.89 -18.29 -32.93
CA ASP A 760 -19.20 -18.70 -32.44
C ASP A 760 -19.20 -18.66 -30.91
N VAL A 761 -19.83 -17.62 -30.35
CA VAL A 761 -19.77 -17.32 -28.91
C VAL A 761 -21.15 -16.93 -28.39
N THR A 762 -21.49 -17.46 -27.21
CA THR A 762 -22.78 -17.19 -26.54
C THR A 762 -22.89 -15.73 -26.07
N ASN A 763 -21.76 -15.07 -25.77
CA ASN A 763 -21.71 -13.76 -25.11
C ASN A 763 -21.21 -12.62 -26.01
N GLY A 764 -21.66 -12.57 -27.26
CA GLY A 764 -21.17 -11.62 -28.28
C GLY A 764 -21.20 -10.14 -27.89
N ASN A 765 -22.26 -9.69 -27.20
CA ASN A 765 -22.38 -8.29 -26.76
C ASN A 765 -21.31 -7.88 -25.72
N ARG A 766 -20.92 -8.79 -24.82
CA ARG A 766 -19.87 -8.53 -23.83
C ARG A 766 -18.52 -8.37 -24.53
N LEU A 767 -18.21 -9.29 -25.45
CA LEU A 767 -16.98 -9.26 -26.23
C LEU A 767 -16.89 -8.02 -27.13
N LEU A 768 -18.02 -7.54 -27.67
CA LEU A 768 -18.04 -6.29 -28.42
C LEU A 768 -17.57 -5.10 -27.57
N ASN A 769 -18.05 -4.98 -26.32
CA ASN A 769 -17.58 -3.93 -25.41
C ASN A 769 -16.10 -4.10 -25.03
N GLU A 770 -15.60 -5.34 -24.96
CA GLU A 770 -14.18 -5.61 -24.74
C GLU A 770 -13.31 -5.18 -25.91
N LEU A 771 -13.77 -5.48 -27.14
CA LEU A 771 -13.10 -5.08 -28.37
C LEU A 771 -13.13 -3.56 -28.56
N ARG A 772 -14.25 -2.89 -28.26
CA ARG A 772 -14.34 -1.43 -28.22
C ARG A 772 -13.32 -0.83 -27.26
N ARG A 773 -13.23 -1.36 -26.03
CA ARG A 773 -12.23 -0.89 -25.06
C ARG A 773 -10.80 -1.15 -25.54
N GLU A 774 -10.53 -2.31 -26.13
CA GLU A 774 -9.20 -2.64 -26.64
C GLU A 774 -8.78 -1.74 -27.81
N TYR A 775 -9.73 -1.33 -28.66
CA TYR A 775 -9.50 -0.32 -29.69
C TYR A 775 -9.06 1.01 -29.08
N GLU A 776 -9.80 1.54 -28.10
CA GLU A 776 -9.45 2.82 -27.44
C GLU A 776 -8.06 2.74 -26.77
N LEU A 777 -7.74 1.62 -26.13
CA LEU A 777 -6.41 1.38 -25.55
C LEU A 777 -5.31 1.34 -26.62
N SER A 778 -5.59 0.75 -27.78
CA SER A 778 -4.62 0.65 -28.87
C SER A 778 -4.38 1.99 -29.56
N VAL A 779 -5.35 2.90 -29.58
CA VAL A 779 -5.22 4.22 -30.20
C VAL A 779 -4.66 5.27 -29.22
N HIS A 780 -5.15 5.29 -27.98
CA HIS A 780 -4.89 6.39 -27.02
C HIS A 780 -4.06 5.96 -25.80
N GLY A 781 -3.88 4.66 -25.59
CA GLY A 781 -3.31 4.10 -24.36
C GLY A 781 -4.27 4.21 -23.17
N ALA A 782 -3.75 3.95 -21.97
CA ALA A 782 -4.44 4.19 -20.71
C ALA A 782 -3.51 4.78 -19.65
N ARG A 783 -4.08 5.67 -18.83
CA ARG A 783 -3.41 6.37 -17.73
C ARG A 783 -4.27 6.33 -16.46
N ASP A 784 -4.95 5.20 -16.21
CA ASP A 784 -6.00 5.13 -15.19
C ASP A 784 -5.47 5.43 -13.77
N ALA A 785 -4.24 4.97 -13.47
CA ALA A 785 -3.57 5.24 -12.20
C ALA A 785 -3.24 6.74 -12.00
N LEU A 786 -2.89 7.46 -13.07
CA LEU A 786 -2.60 8.90 -13.04
C LEU A 786 -3.80 9.68 -12.47
N TRP A 787 -5.00 9.42 -13.00
CA TRP A 787 -6.22 10.12 -12.59
C TRP A 787 -6.63 9.82 -11.15
N SER A 788 -6.49 8.55 -10.74
CA SER A 788 -6.76 8.12 -9.37
C SER A 788 -5.81 8.78 -8.37
N LEU A 789 -4.50 8.77 -8.66
CA LEU A 789 -3.47 9.38 -7.81
C LEU A 789 -3.54 10.90 -7.79
N ALA A 790 -3.85 11.56 -8.91
CA ALA A 790 -4.02 13.01 -8.97
C ALA A 790 -5.06 13.48 -7.95
N ARG A 791 -6.21 12.79 -7.89
CA ARG A 791 -7.25 13.05 -6.87
C ARG A 791 -6.74 12.77 -5.47
N ALA A 792 -6.17 11.58 -5.24
CA ALA A 792 -5.71 11.16 -3.92
C ALA A 792 -4.65 12.12 -3.33
N PHE A 793 -3.68 12.56 -4.15
CA PHE A 793 -2.66 13.52 -3.72
C PHE A 793 -3.24 14.91 -3.50
N HIS A 794 -4.15 15.38 -4.36
CA HIS A 794 -4.78 16.69 -4.19
C HIS A 794 -5.62 16.79 -2.91
N GLU A 795 -6.24 15.70 -2.46
CA GLU A 795 -7.10 15.70 -1.27
C GLU A 795 -6.38 15.30 0.04
N ALA A 796 -5.12 14.87 -0.03
CA ALA A 796 -4.34 14.38 1.12
C ALA A 796 -4.26 15.39 2.28
N GLN A 797 -4.35 14.92 3.53
CA GLN A 797 -4.42 15.78 4.72
C GLN A 797 -3.37 15.47 5.80
N GLU A 798 -2.98 14.21 5.95
CA GLU A 798 -2.19 13.72 7.10
C GLU A 798 -0.87 13.09 6.66
N LEU A 799 -0.91 12.09 5.79
CA LEU A 799 0.28 11.35 5.34
C LEU A 799 0.06 10.75 3.96
N VAL A 800 1.05 10.94 3.09
CA VAL A 800 1.25 10.15 1.87
C VAL A 800 2.48 9.26 2.09
N TYR A 801 2.27 7.95 2.04
CA TYR A 801 3.32 6.94 2.07
C TYR A 801 3.46 6.31 0.69
N VAL A 802 4.67 6.33 0.12
CA VAL A 802 4.97 5.75 -1.18
C VAL A 802 6.12 4.76 -1.05
N GLU A 803 5.90 3.52 -1.46
CA GLU A 803 6.95 2.58 -1.87
C GLU A 803 6.89 2.47 -3.39
N THR A 804 7.99 2.68 -4.11
CA THR A 804 8.00 2.53 -5.57
C THR A 804 9.38 2.15 -6.08
N ALA A 805 9.45 1.25 -7.06
CA ALA A 805 10.69 0.90 -7.74
C ALA A 805 11.23 2.08 -8.59
N GLY A 806 10.34 2.83 -9.25
CA GLY A 806 10.67 4.03 -10.02
C GLY A 806 9.96 5.28 -9.50
N LEU A 807 10.71 6.38 -9.34
CA LEU A 807 10.19 7.69 -8.92
C LEU A 807 10.74 8.78 -9.85
N ALA A 808 9.85 9.59 -10.44
CA ALA A 808 10.17 10.79 -11.20
C ALA A 808 8.96 11.73 -11.25
N ARG A 809 9.14 12.95 -11.78
CA ARG A 809 8.00 13.78 -12.19
C ARG A 809 7.30 13.09 -13.36
N THR A 810 5.96 13.11 -13.41
CA THR A 810 5.23 12.57 -14.57
C THR A 810 5.25 13.54 -15.76
N VAL A 811 5.59 14.81 -15.53
CA VAL A 811 5.89 15.82 -16.56
C VAL A 811 7.28 16.41 -16.31
N HIS A 812 8.08 16.48 -17.36
CA HIS A 812 9.48 16.93 -17.35
C HIS A 812 9.51 18.42 -17.68
N THR A 813 10.37 19.18 -17.01
CA THR A 813 10.55 20.61 -17.28
C THR A 813 11.54 20.83 -18.42
N GLY A 814 11.07 21.16 -19.61
CA GLY A 814 11.92 21.38 -20.79
C GLY A 814 11.17 21.23 -22.12
N ALA A 815 11.89 21.27 -23.24
CA ALA A 815 11.33 20.86 -24.54
C ALA A 815 11.11 19.34 -24.54
N GLY A 816 9.92 18.85 -24.89
CA GLY A 816 9.62 17.40 -24.87
C GLY A 816 8.73 16.91 -23.72
N SER A 817 7.81 17.75 -23.21
CA SER A 817 6.88 17.36 -22.13
C SER A 817 5.93 16.20 -22.48
N GLY A 818 5.84 15.78 -23.75
CA GLY A 818 4.91 14.77 -24.22
C GLY A 818 3.45 15.24 -24.18
N ALA A 819 2.51 14.33 -24.41
CA ALA A 819 1.07 14.58 -24.28
C ALA A 819 0.54 14.36 -22.84
N VAL A 820 1.29 13.71 -21.95
CA VAL A 820 1.01 13.71 -20.51
C VAL A 820 1.21 15.12 -19.96
N THR A 821 0.12 15.72 -19.50
CA THR A 821 0.11 17.11 -18.99
C THR A 821 -0.02 17.21 -17.47
N VAL A 822 -0.32 16.10 -16.78
CA VAL A 822 -0.53 16.09 -15.34
C VAL A 822 0.71 15.61 -14.60
N ASP A 823 1.26 16.50 -13.77
CA ASP A 823 2.41 16.22 -12.90
C ASP A 823 1.97 15.83 -11.48
N LEU A 824 2.06 14.54 -11.14
CA LEU A 824 1.70 14.03 -9.82
C LEU A 824 2.60 14.58 -8.71
N ILE A 825 3.88 14.83 -8.99
CA ILE A 825 4.82 15.38 -8.01
C ILE A 825 4.48 16.84 -7.74
N GLN A 826 4.13 17.60 -8.78
CA GLN A 826 3.66 18.98 -8.61
C GLN A 826 2.35 19.06 -7.85
N ILE A 827 1.36 18.19 -8.13
CA ILE A 827 0.10 18.15 -7.37
C ILE A 827 0.36 17.90 -5.88
N LEU A 828 1.26 16.96 -5.56
CA LEU A 828 1.61 16.68 -4.17
C LEU A 828 2.38 17.84 -3.52
N ALA A 829 3.27 18.51 -4.26
CA ALA A 829 3.99 19.69 -3.80
C ALA A 829 3.04 20.86 -3.52
N ASP A 830 2.11 21.15 -4.42
CA ASP A 830 1.08 22.19 -4.26
C ASP A 830 0.20 21.87 -3.05
N ARG A 831 -0.16 20.60 -2.89
CA ARG A 831 -0.92 20.16 -1.73
C ARG A 831 -0.16 20.34 -0.42
N LEU A 832 1.11 19.96 -0.38
CA LEU A 832 2.00 20.16 0.76
C LEU A 832 2.10 21.65 1.15
N ALA A 833 2.11 22.55 0.18
CA ALA A 833 2.17 24.00 0.42
C ALA A 833 0.91 24.51 1.14
N VAL A 834 -0.27 24.06 0.71
CA VAL A 834 -1.56 24.54 1.26
C VAL A 834 -2.04 23.74 2.48
N GLN A 835 -1.49 22.55 2.72
CA GLN A 835 -1.82 21.72 3.87
C GLN A 835 -0.59 21.49 4.77
N PRO A 836 -0.34 22.35 5.76
CA PRO A 836 0.82 22.26 6.65
C PRO A 836 0.86 20.99 7.52
N ARG A 837 -0.27 20.30 7.71
CA ARG A 837 -0.33 19.05 8.46
C ARG A 837 0.21 17.85 7.68
N LEU A 838 0.09 17.89 6.35
CA LEU A 838 0.43 16.79 5.46
C LEU A 838 1.94 16.52 5.54
N LYS A 839 2.28 15.24 5.57
CA LYS A 839 3.64 14.72 5.54
C LYS A 839 3.80 13.70 4.41
N VAL A 840 5.01 13.55 3.90
CA VAL A 840 5.31 12.60 2.82
C VAL A 840 6.49 11.73 3.22
N ILE A 841 6.33 10.42 3.07
CA ILE A 841 7.39 9.43 3.24
C ILE A 841 7.57 8.71 1.90
N LEU A 842 8.79 8.75 1.37
CA LEU A 842 9.19 8.09 0.12
C LEU A 842 10.19 6.97 0.41
N CYS A 843 9.83 5.74 0.06
CA CYS A 843 10.69 4.58 0.12
C CYS A 843 11.02 4.16 -1.32
N THR A 844 12.28 4.34 -1.73
CA THR A 844 12.76 4.01 -3.08
C THR A 844 13.99 3.12 -2.99
N PRO A 845 14.27 2.24 -3.96
CA PRO A 845 15.48 1.45 -3.90
C PRO A 845 16.71 2.34 -4.12
N ARG A 846 17.85 1.97 -3.52
CA ARG A 846 19.10 2.71 -3.69
C ARG A 846 19.59 2.60 -5.13
N GLU A 847 19.72 1.36 -5.57
CA GLU A 847 19.96 0.98 -6.97
C GLU A 847 18.61 0.98 -7.70
N THR A 848 18.59 1.33 -8.97
CA THR A 848 17.35 1.44 -9.76
C THR A 848 16.88 0.08 -10.28
N ASP A 849 15.70 0.04 -10.88
CA ASP A 849 15.19 -1.11 -11.62
C ASP A 849 15.91 -1.35 -12.95
N PHE A 850 16.54 -0.32 -13.52
CA PHE A 850 17.41 -0.46 -14.70
C PHE A 850 18.72 -1.18 -14.40
N VAL A 851 19.23 -1.91 -15.39
CA VAL A 851 20.57 -2.53 -15.34
C VAL A 851 21.64 -1.78 -16.16
N ASP A 852 21.23 -1.06 -17.21
CA ASP A 852 22.16 -0.35 -18.09
C ASP A 852 22.65 0.98 -17.47
N PRO A 853 23.98 1.21 -17.37
CA PRO A 853 24.51 2.36 -16.64
C PRO A 853 23.96 3.74 -17.05
N PRO A 854 23.78 4.09 -18.34
CA PRO A 854 23.19 5.38 -18.73
C PRO A 854 21.74 5.57 -18.24
N PHE A 855 20.93 4.50 -18.25
CA PHE A 855 19.55 4.51 -17.76
C PHE A 855 19.49 4.58 -16.24
N VAL A 856 20.39 3.86 -15.54
CA VAL A 856 20.55 3.96 -14.09
C VAL A 856 20.84 5.42 -13.68
N ARG A 857 21.75 6.10 -14.39
CA ARG A 857 22.08 7.52 -14.12
C ARG A 857 20.88 8.43 -14.32
N ALA A 858 20.16 8.26 -15.42
CA ALA A 858 18.97 9.05 -15.71
C ALA A 858 17.89 8.87 -14.64
N ALA A 859 17.61 7.62 -14.24
CA ALA A 859 16.61 7.32 -13.23
C ALA A 859 16.96 7.89 -11.84
N ILE A 860 18.24 7.84 -11.43
CA ILE A 860 18.69 8.49 -10.18
C ILE A 860 18.52 10.01 -10.26
N GLN A 861 18.89 10.62 -11.38
CA GLN A 861 18.74 12.06 -11.57
C GLN A 861 17.26 12.48 -11.46
N LEU A 862 16.37 11.83 -12.20
CA LEU A 862 14.93 12.11 -12.20
C LEU A 862 14.28 11.88 -10.83
N ARG A 863 14.71 10.85 -10.08
CA ARG A 863 14.30 10.63 -8.68
C ARG A 863 14.67 11.82 -7.79
N ASN A 864 15.91 12.29 -7.89
CA ASN A 864 16.40 13.38 -7.06
C ASN A 864 15.72 14.71 -7.42
N GLU A 865 15.40 14.94 -8.70
CA GLU A 865 14.60 16.09 -9.14
C GLU A 865 13.18 16.08 -8.54
N ALA A 866 12.52 14.92 -8.54
CA ALA A 866 11.21 14.76 -7.91
C ALA A 866 11.25 14.98 -6.39
N LEU A 867 12.27 14.44 -5.71
CA LEU A 867 12.47 14.64 -4.27
C LEU A 867 12.73 16.11 -3.95
N LEU A 868 13.61 16.76 -4.72
CA LEU A 868 13.94 18.17 -4.54
C LEU A 868 12.71 19.07 -4.73
N ALA A 869 11.84 18.76 -5.69
CA ALA A 869 10.59 19.49 -5.89
C ALA A 869 9.72 19.49 -4.63
N LEU A 870 9.56 18.34 -3.98
CA LEU A 870 8.80 18.22 -2.73
C LEU A 870 9.50 18.90 -1.54
N GLN A 871 10.81 18.68 -1.38
CA GLN A 871 11.58 19.26 -0.27
C GLN A 871 11.70 20.78 -0.37
N SER A 872 11.68 21.35 -1.58
CA SER A 872 11.69 22.80 -1.79
C SER A 872 10.47 23.51 -1.19
N VAL A 873 9.33 22.79 -1.08
CA VAL A 873 8.10 23.29 -0.47
C VAL A 873 8.09 23.08 1.04
N ALA A 874 8.53 21.90 1.50
CA ALA A 874 8.35 21.49 2.90
C ALA A 874 9.41 20.48 3.38
N ALA A 875 10.68 20.91 3.43
CA ALA A 875 11.81 20.05 3.79
C ALA A 875 11.64 19.29 5.12
N ASP A 876 10.97 19.87 6.12
CA ASP A 876 10.74 19.27 7.45
C ASP A 876 9.60 18.22 7.48
N ARG A 877 8.81 18.14 6.41
CA ARG A 877 7.62 17.28 6.25
C ARG A 877 7.75 16.26 5.10
N VAL A 878 8.91 16.21 4.44
CA VAL A 878 9.21 15.25 3.37
C VAL A 878 10.45 14.47 3.75
N VAL A 879 10.34 13.14 3.85
CA VAL A 879 11.47 12.26 4.12
C VAL A 879 11.56 11.17 3.05
N ALA A 880 12.77 10.92 2.56
CA ALA A 880 13.06 9.84 1.62
C ALA A 880 14.15 8.92 2.18
N PHE A 881 14.00 7.62 1.98
CA PHE A 881 14.96 6.62 2.42
C PHE A 881 15.02 5.42 1.47
N HIS A 882 16.10 4.66 1.57
CA HIS A 882 16.25 3.35 0.95
C HIS A 882 16.00 2.24 1.99
N PRO A 883 15.18 1.23 1.66
CA PRO A 883 14.82 0.18 2.60
C PRO A 883 16.03 -0.67 2.99
N GLY A 884 16.02 -1.18 4.22
CA GLY A 884 17.09 -2.03 4.72
C GLY A 884 17.14 -3.38 3.99
N ALA A 885 18.36 -3.82 3.68
CA ALA A 885 18.69 -5.16 3.20
C ALA A 885 19.60 -5.87 4.23
N PHE A 886 20.19 -7.01 3.86
CA PHE A 886 21.31 -7.53 4.63
C PHE A 886 22.44 -6.48 4.64
N PRO A 887 23.18 -6.26 5.76
CA PRO A 887 24.18 -5.21 5.81
C PRO A 887 25.11 -5.20 4.58
N GLY A 888 25.47 -4.03 4.04
CA GLY A 888 26.34 -3.95 2.85
C GLY A 888 25.72 -4.45 1.54
N ARG A 889 24.41 -4.71 1.50
CA ARG A 889 23.62 -4.94 0.29
C ARG A 889 22.53 -3.88 0.19
N ALA A 890 22.17 -3.51 -1.03
CA ALA A 890 21.01 -2.66 -1.30
C ALA A 890 19.77 -3.53 -1.51
N ALA A 891 18.65 -3.13 -0.92
CA ALA A 891 17.39 -3.81 -1.15
C ALA A 891 16.77 -3.37 -2.48
N ARG A 892 16.19 -4.32 -3.20
CA ARG A 892 15.39 -4.07 -4.41
C ARG A 892 13.93 -3.85 -4.02
N LEU A 893 13.25 -2.94 -4.72
CA LEU A 893 11.80 -2.82 -4.73
C LEU A 893 11.32 -3.20 -6.13
N GLN A 894 10.30 -4.04 -6.24
CA GLN A 894 9.75 -4.44 -7.55
C GLN A 894 8.47 -3.71 -7.91
N GLY A 895 7.64 -3.36 -6.91
CA GLY A 895 6.30 -2.81 -7.16
C GLY A 895 6.10 -1.41 -6.60
N THR A 896 4.85 -0.97 -6.68
CA THR A 896 4.39 0.31 -6.15
C THR A 896 3.30 0.08 -5.12
N THR A 897 3.39 0.78 -4.00
CA THR A 897 2.33 0.91 -2.99
C THR A 897 2.23 2.36 -2.57
N VAL A 898 1.06 2.96 -2.76
CA VAL A 898 0.75 4.32 -2.32
C VAL A 898 -0.39 4.25 -1.31
N VAL A 899 -0.19 4.78 -0.11
CA VAL A 899 -1.24 4.93 0.90
C VAL A 899 -1.41 6.40 1.22
N VAL A 900 -2.66 6.89 1.16
CA VAL A 900 -3.02 8.27 1.50
C VAL A 900 -3.97 8.26 2.69
N ASP A 901 -3.57 8.95 3.76
CA ASP A 901 -4.33 9.17 5.00
C ASP A 901 -4.92 7.92 5.65
N ASP A 902 -4.35 6.74 5.36
CA ASP A 902 -4.88 5.42 5.74
C ASP A 902 -6.34 5.17 5.29
N VAL A 903 -6.79 5.80 4.20
CA VAL A 903 -8.17 5.66 3.65
C VAL A 903 -8.22 5.41 2.14
N TYR A 904 -7.07 5.48 1.48
CA TYR A 904 -6.90 5.12 0.08
C TYR A 904 -5.60 4.31 -0.05
N SER A 905 -5.65 3.24 -0.85
CA SER A 905 -4.47 2.46 -1.23
C SER A 905 -4.46 2.21 -2.73
N LEU A 906 -3.29 2.37 -3.36
CA LEU A 906 -2.98 1.86 -4.69
C LEU A 906 -1.83 0.88 -4.57
N THR A 907 -1.99 -0.36 -5.08
CA THR A 907 -0.94 -1.40 -5.05
C THR A 907 -0.89 -2.15 -6.38
N GLY A 908 0.31 -2.32 -6.94
CA GLY A 908 0.51 -3.02 -8.21
C GLY A 908 1.88 -2.72 -8.84
N ALA A 909 1.94 -2.78 -10.18
CA ALA A 909 3.16 -2.62 -10.97
C ALA A 909 3.34 -1.23 -11.61
N THR A 910 2.40 -0.31 -11.38
CA THR A 910 2.46 1.05 -11.94
C THR A 910 3.43 1.94 -11.15
N HIS A 911 4.61 2.22 -11.69
CA HIS A 911 5.63 3.07 -11.05
C HIS A 911 5.31 4.56 -11.12
N LEU A 912 5.73 5.32 -10.10
CA LEU A 912 5.46 6.76 -9.98
C LEU A 912 6.48 7.59 -10.79
N ARG A 913 6.49 7.40 -12.11
CA ARG A 913 7.29 8.12 -13.11
C ARG A 913 6.51 8.18 -14.43
N ARG A 914 6.91 9.00 -15.41
CA ARG A 914 6.11 9.17 -16.64
C ARG A 914 5.87 7.84 -17.36
N ARG A 915 6.95 7.08 -17.60
CA ARG A 915 6.84 5.78 -18.27
C ARG A 915 5.97 4.81 -17.47
N GLY A 916 6.01 4.86 -16.15
CA GLY A 916 5.23 3.95 -15.31
C GLY A 916 3.73 4.19 -15.45
N VAL A 917 3.30 5.45 -15.61
CA VAL A 917 1.88 5.80 -15.69
C VAL A 917 1.31 5.82 -17.11
N SER A 918 2.14 5.94 -18.16
CA SER A 918 1.68 6.03 -19.54
C SER A 918 2.34 5.08 -20.55
N PHE A 919 3.55 4.56 -20.31
CA PHE A 919 4.33 3.79 -21.30
C PHE A 919 4.43 2.29 -20.98
N ASP A 920 4.98 1.94 -19.82
CA ASP A 920 5.12 0.56 -19.38
C ASP A 920 3.73 -0.08 -19.21
N GLY A 921 3.60 -1.32 -19.67
CA GLY A 921 2.43 -2.14 -19.46
C GLY A 921 2.36 -2.54 -17.99
N SER A 922 1.40 -1.96 -17.26
CA SER A 922 1.22 -2.26 -15.85
C SER A 922 -0.25 -2.20 -15.43
N ALA A 923 -0.57 -2.91 -14.34
CA ALA A 923 -1.84 -2.82 -13.64
C ALA A 923 -1.64 -2.52 -12.15
N ALA A 924 -2.61 -1.82 -11.56
CA ALA A 924 -2.70 -1.59 -10.12
C ALA A 924 -4.15 -1.62 -9.64
N VAL A 925 -4.35 -1.96 -8.37
CA VAL A 925 -5.66 -1.87 -7.72
C VAL A 925 -5.67 -0.64 -6.82
N ALA A 926 -6.55 0.31 -7.13
CA ALA A 926 -6.94 1.35 -6.17
C ALA A 926 -8.08 0.83 -5.31
N SER A 927 -8.03 1.07 -4.00
CA SER A 927 -8.94 0.46 -3.04
C SER A 927 -9.17 1.29 -1.78
N VAL A 928 -10.31 1.01 -1.15
CA VAL A 928 -10.70 1.52 0.18
C VAL A 928 -11.33 0.38 0.96
N ASP A 929 -11.10 0.37 2.28
CA ASP A 929 -11.76 -0.56 3.18
C ASP A 929 -12.86 0.16 3.97
N HIS A 930 -14.07 -0.40 3.94
CA HIS A 930 -15.26 0.13 4.61
C HIS A 930 -15.28 -0.22 6.09
N ALA A 931 -14.49 -1.20 6.53
CA ALA A 931 -14.31 -1.44 7.96
C ALA A 931 -13.48 -0.29 8.54
N ILE A 932 -14.12 0.51 9.38
CA ILE A 932 -13.51 1.65 10.04
C ILE A 932 -13.07 1.24 11.43
N ALA A 933 -11.85 1.64 11.79
CA ALA A 933 -11.31 1.49 13.14
C ALA A 933 -10.55 2.77 13.52
N GLN A 934 -10.99 3.42 14.60
CA GLN A 934 -10.34 4.63 15.13
C GLN A 934 -10.20 5.77 14.10
N GLY A 935 -11.19 5.93 13.22
CA GLY A 935 -11.18 6.98 12.19
C GLY A 935 -10.48 6.63 10.89
N TYR A 936 -10.02 5.39 10.68
CA TYR A 936 -9.29 4.98 9.48
C TYR A 936 -9.84 3.70 8.86
N SER A 937 -9.57 3.47 7.58
CA SER A 937 -9.84 2.20 6.91
C SER A 937 -8.93 1.12 7.48
N ALA A 938 -9.50 0.08 8.09
CA ALA A 938 -8.78 -0.87 8.93
C ALA A 938 -7.72 -1.65 8.14
N LYS A 939 -8.09 -2.22 6.98
CA LYS A 939 -7.14 -2.95 6.13
C LYS A 939 -6.08 -2.04 5.50
N VAL A 940 -6.45 -0.85 5.04
CA VAL A 940 -5.52 0.13 4.42
C VAL A 940 -4.48 0.62 5.44
N ARG A 941 -4.92 0.98 6.64
CA ARG A 941 -4.01 1.35 7.74
C ARG A 941 -3.05 0.21 8.08
N ASN A 942 -3.58 -1.01 8.19
CA ASN A 942 -2.78 -2.19 8.50
C ASN A 942 -1.75 -2.47 7.40
N GLN A 943 -2.09 -2.25 6.12
CA GLN A 943 -1.14 -2.34 5.03
C GLN A 943 0.04 -1.40 5.26
N ARG A 944 -0.20 -0.09 5.47
CA ARG A 944 0.89 0.86 5.73
C ARG A 944 1.76 0.43 6.91
N ILE A 945 1.15 0.03 8.03
CA ILE A 945 1.88 -0.42 9.23
C ILE A 945 2.79 -1.61 8.90
N GLN A 946 2.26 -2.65 8.25
CA GLN A 946 3.00 -3.86 7.95
C GLN A 946 4.09 -3.62 6.89
N SER A 947 3.79 -2.83 5.87
CA SER A 947 4.73 -2.40 4.83
C SER A 947 5.92 -1.65 5.45
N MET A 948 5.67 -0.59 6.24
CA MET A 948 6.73 0.14 6.94
C MET A 948 7.52 -0.75 7.90
N ALA A 949 6.83 -1.63 8.65
CA ALA A 949 7.49 -2.54 9.57
C ALA A 949 8.45 -3.49 8.84
N ALA A 950 8.04 -4.02 7.68
CA ALA A 950 8.89 -4.87 6.84
C ALA A 950 10.12 -4.12 6.30
N ARG A 951 9.95 -2.89 5.80
CA ARG A 951 11.07 -2.10 5.23
C ARG A 951 12.07 -1.60 6.27
N LEU A 952 11.62 -1.38 7.50
CA LEU A 952 12.42 -0.87 8.62
C LEU A 952 12.95 -2.00 9.54
N GLY A 953 12.61 -3.26 9.26
CA GLY A 953 12.95 -4.41 10.11
C GLY A 953 12.37 -4.33 11.53
N ILE A 954 11.19 -3.72 11.69
CA ILE A 954 10.52 -3.55 12.98
C ILE A 954 9.63 -4.76 13.25
N SER A 955 9.90 -5.46 14.35
CA SER A 955 9.03 -6.55 14.81
C SER A 955 7.82 -6.02 15.58
N PRO A 956 6.61 -6.59 15.41
CA PRO A 956 5.42 -6.18 16.16
C PRO A 956 5.55 -6.36 17.67
N ARG A 957 6.31 -7.37 18.09
CA ARG A 957 6.56 -7.70 19.49
C ARG A 957 8.06 -7.69 19.78
N ASP A 958 8.41 -7.37 21.01
CA ASP A 958 9.75 -7.49 21.55
C ASP A 958 10.05 -8.93 22.03
N ALA A 959 11.25 -9.14 22.58
CA ALA A 959 11.69 -10.45 23.08
C ALA A 959 10.85 -10.99 24.26
N SER A 960 10.09 -10.12 24.95
CA SER A 960 9.17 -10.50 26.03
C SER A 960 7.74 -10.75 25.53
N GLY A 961 7.49 -10.58 24.23
CA GLY A 961 6.18 -10.73 23.63
C GLY A 961 5.27 -9.50 23.79
N LEU A 962 5.79 -8.39 24.32
CA LEU A 962 5.07 -7.13 24.44
C LEU A 962 5.13 -6.34 23.12
N PRO A 963 4.13 -5.50 22.80
CA PRO A 963 4.20 -4.65 21.60
C PRO A 963 5.44 -3.76 21.62
N SER A 964 6.22 -3.75 20.53
CA SER A 964 7.43 -2.94 20.46
C SER A 964 7.09 -1.45 20.33
N SER A 965 7.92 -0.58 20.93
CA SER A 965 7.70 0.87 20.90
C SER A 965 7.64 1.44 19.48
N ASP A 966 8.56 0.99 18.61
CA ASP A 966 8.62 1.43 17.22
C ASP A 966 7.36 0.99 16.46
N PHE A 967 6.87 -0.23 16.69
CA PHE A 967 5.64 -0.71 16.06
C PHE A 967 4.39 0.04 16.55
N ILE A 968 4.36 0.47 17.81
CA ILE A 968 3.29 1.35 18.32
C ILE A 968 3.35 2.72 17.62
N ARG A 969 4.55 3.30 17.41
CA ARG A 969 4.70 4.57 16.66
C ARG A 969 4.16 4.46 15.23
N LEU A 970 4.34 3.31 14.59
CA LEU A 970 3.80 3.05 13.25
C LEU A 970 2.26 3.09 13.18
N GLN A 971 1.53 3.00 14.30
CA GLN A 971 0.06 3.01 14.29
C GLN A 971 -0.54 4.37 13.90
N ARG A 972 0.20 5.47 14.10
CA ARG A 972 -0.28 6.84 13.86
C ARG A 972 0.54 7.50 12.75
N PRO A 973 -0.09 8.15 11.75
CA PRO A 973 0.62 8.77 10.64
C PRO A 973 1.74 9.74 11.05
N ALA A 974 1.46 10.65 12.01
CA ALA A 974 2.44 11.62 12.47
C ALA A 974 3.63 10.97 13.21
N ALA A 975 3.36 9.98 14.08
CA ALA A 975 4.41 9.29 14.83
C ALA A 975 5.25 8.36 13.94
N ALA A 976 4.65 7.78 12.90
CA ALA A 976 5.33 6.99 11.88
C ALA A 976 6.30 7.86 11.07
N PHE A 977 5.87 9.07 10.64
CA PHE A 977 6.76 10.02 9.99
C PHE A 977 7.92 10.42 10.89
N SER A 978 7.66 10.82 12.15
CA SER A 978 8.72 11.18 13.08
C SER A 978 9.71 10.04 13.27
N LEU A 979 9.25 8.79 13.37
CA LEU A 979 10.15 7.63 13.48
C LEU A 979 11.11 7.53 12.29
N VAL A 980 10.58 7.64 11.06
CA VAL A 980 11.41 7.56 9.86
C VAL A 980 12.37 8.73 9.77
N ARG A 981 11.89 9.95 10.04
CA ARG A 981 12.75 11.16 10.05
C ARG A 981 13.87 11.04 11.07
N ASP A 982 13.56 10.65 12.30
CA ASP A 982 14.55 10.46 13.38
C ASP A 982 15.61 9.42 12.96
N LEU A 983 15.19 8.32 12.30
CA LEU A 983 16.10 7.29 11.80
C LEU A 983 17.00 7.84 10.69
N VAL A 984 16.46 8.57 9.72
CA VAL A 984 17.25 9.19 8.63
C VAL A 984 18.26 10.19 9.18
N GLU A 985 17.86 11.06 10.11
CA GLU A 985 18.74 12.04 10.77
C GLU A 985 19.88 11.36 11.55
N GLN A 986 19.64 10.15 12.07
CA GLN A 986 20.65 9.33 12.77
C GLN A 986 21.50 8.46 11.83
N GLY A 987 21.42 8.67 10.51
CA GLY A 987 22.15 7.86 9.52
C GLY A 987 21.62 6.44 9.36
N GLY A 988 20.36 6.20 9.75
CA GLY A 988 19.61 4.97 9.52
C GLY A 988 19.83 3.82 10.51
N LEU A 989 20.88 3.88 11.34
CA LEU A 989 21.23 2.86 12.35
C LEU A 989 21.24 1.41 11.83
N GLY A 990 21.56 1.22 10.54
CA GLY A 990 21.56 -0.08 9.87
C GLY A 990 20.17 -0.67 9.58
N ARG A 991 19.09 0.11 9.76
CA ARG A 991 17.70 -0.29 9.42
C ARG A 991 17.23 0.26 8.09
N LEU A 992 17.74 1.43 7.71
CA LEU A 992 17.50 2.10 6.44
C LEU A 992 18.77 2.84 6.02
N GLU A 993 18.79 3.35 4.80
CA GLU A 993 19.80 4.32 4.35
C GLU A 993 19.11 5.64 3.97
N PRO A 994 19.70 6.81 4.26
CA PRO A 994 19.24 8.08 3.70
C PRO A 994 19.24 8.07 2.17
N ASN A 995 18.50 9.00 1.54
CA ASN A 995 18.54 9.16 0.09
C ASN A 995 19.98 9.35 -0.42
N TRP A 996 20.36 8.59 -1.44
CA TRP A 996 21.64 8.66 -2.10
C TRP A 996 21.53 9.48 -3.39
N ASP A 997 22.41 10.44 -3.62
CA ASP A 997 22.33 11.31 -4.81
C ASP A 997 22.87 10.65 -6.10
N GLY A 998 23.38 9.42 -5.98
CA GLY A 998 24.01 8.70 -7.09
C GLY A 998 25.52 8.83 -7.09
N PRO A 999 26.21 8.14 -8.03
CA PRO A 999 27.66 8.19 -8.08
C PRO A 999 28.14 9.55 -8.63
N THR A 1000 29.30 10.01 -8.15
CA THR A 1000 29.85 11.34 -8.46
C THR A 1000 30.75 11.38 -9.70
N ASP A 1001 31.04 10.24 -10.32
CA ASP A 1001 31.83 10.22 -11.55
C ASP A 1001 31.01 10.70 -12.75
N ALA A 1002 31.70 11.37 -13.68
CA ALA A 1002 31.14 11.87 -14.93
C ALA A 1002 31.49 10.99 -16.14
N ALA A 1003 31.98 9.77 -15.91
CA ALA A 1003 32.40 8.87 -16.99
C ALA A 1003 31.22 8.24 -17.72
N VAL A 1004 30.11 8.03 -17.02
CA VAL A 1004 28.84 7.57 -17.60
C VAL A 1004 27.90 8.76 -17.77
N ILE A 1005 27.55 9.06 -19.02
CA ILE A 1005 26.58 10.11 -19.34
C ILE A 1005 25.17 9.54 -19.14
N ALA A 1006 24.32 10.28 -18.43
CA ALA A 1006 22.93 9.91 -18.25
C ALA A 1006 22.20 9.90 -19.60
N GLN A 1007 21.33 8.91 -19.80
CA GLN A 1007 20.43 8.90 -20.94
C GLN A 1007 19.44 10.07 -20.86
N THR A 1008 18.98 10.57 -22.01
CA THR A 1008 17.98 11.65 -22.04
C THR A 1008 16.66 11.18 -21.42
N ALA A 1009 15.93 12.11 -20.80
CA ALA A 1009 14.68 11.81 -20.10
C ALA A 1009 13.61 11.23 -21.04
N GLU A 1010 13.56 11.69 -22.29
CA GLU A 1010 12.62 11.22 -23.32
C GLU A 1010 12.84 9.76 -23.72
N VAL A 1011 14.04 9.21 -23.47
CA VAL A 1011 14.36 7.81 -23.78
C VAL A 1011 14.31 6.94 -22.52
N ALA A 1012 14.76 7.46 -21.37
CA ALA A 1012 14.75 6.72 -20.11
C ALA A 1012 13.37 6.66 -19.44
N ASP A 1013 12.58 7.73 -19.57
CA ASP A 1013 11.25 7.91 -18.99
C ASP A 1013 10.26 8.46 -20.05
N PRO A 1014 10.03 7.71 -21.16
CA PRO A 1014 9.23 8.15 -22.30
C PRO A 1014 7.73 8.31 -21.99
N ASP A 1015 7.02 9.00 -22.88
CA ASP A 1015 5.57 9.15 -22.81
C ASP A 1015 4.80 8.20 -23.74
N GLY A 1016 4.08 7.22 -23.18
CA GLY A 1016 3.35 6.26 -24.00
C GLY A 1016 2.08 6.76 -24.69
N SER A 1017 1.65 8.01 -24.48
CA SER A 1017 0.59 8.61 -25.30
C SER A 1017 1.05 9.07 -26.68
N ASP A 1018 2.35 9.32 -26.87
CA ASP A 1018 2.89 9.81 -28.15
C ASP A 1018 2.97 8.70 -29.24
N GLY A 1019 2.63 7.46 -28.85
CA GLY A 1019 2.30 6.33 -29.73
C GLY A 1019 3.27 6.12 -30.88
N ALA A 1020 2.76 6.22 -32.11
CA ALA A 1020 3.47 5.96 -33.36
C ALA A 1020 4.77 6.76 -33.52
N ASN A 1021 4.75 8.06 -33.18
CA ASN A 1021 5.93 8.92 -33.35
C ASN A 1021 7.05 8.54 -32.38
N LEU A 1022 6.70 8.20 -31.14
CA LEU A 1022 7.64 7.72 -30.14
C LEU A 1022 8.26 6.38 -30.56
N SER A 1023 7.46 5.44 -31.07
CA SER A 1023 7.95 4.11 -31.46
C SER A 1023 9.01 4.17 -32.57
N LEU A 1024 8.81 5.03 -33.58
CA LEU A 1024 9.78 5.25 -34.66
C LEU A 1024 11.05 5.93 -34.15
N PHE A 1025 10.91 6.90 -33.24
CA PHE A 1025 12.05 7.56 -32.61
C PHE A 1025 12.91 6.57 -31.81
N LEU A 1026 12.29 5.74 -30.98
CA LEU A 1026 13.01 4.75 -30.18
C LEU A 1026 13.61 3.63 -31.05
N ALA A 1027 12.90 3.17 -32.09
CA ALA A 1027 13.44 2.18 -33.02
C ALA A 1027 14.68 2.71 -33.77
N ALA A 1028 14.68 3.98 -34.17
CA ALA A 1028 15.82 4.62 -34.83
C ALA A 1028 17.04 4.85 -33.91
N LEU A 1029 16.86 4.81 -32.58
CA LEU A 1029 17.94 4.90 -31.61
C LEU A 1029 18.61 3.56 -31.32
N LEU A 1030 17.90 2.45 -31.56
CA LEU A 1030 18.39 1.08 -31.34
C LEU A 1030 18.99 0.44 -32.60
N ALA A 1031 18.65 0.96 -33.79
CA ALA A 1031 19.25 0.60 -35.08
C ALA A 1031 20.59 1.35 -35.32
#